data_AF-A0A662WXP4-F1
#
_entry.id   AF-A0A662WXP4-F1
#
_cell.length_a   1.000
_cell.length_b   1.000
_cell.length_c   1.000
_cell.angle_alpha   90.00
_cell.angle_beta   90.00
_cell.angle_gamma   90.00
#
_symmetry.space_group_name_H-M   'P 1'
#
loop_
_entity.id
_entity.type
_entity.pdbx_description
1 polymer ?
#
loop_
_entity_poly.entity_id
_entity_poly.type
_entity_poly.pdbx_seq_one_letter_code
_entity_poly.pdbx_strand_id
1 'polypeptide(L)'
;MTFPHSEAPATMTERDSAPPSDCNTSVAVLVDTIATATTTAGEQQHALLLLVRKCFGSQERQQIYEANGIHVLSEVITSGDSYAAQLYALKCLRWTASDGSKLSQSAFEELRASIREASPQELLSLVNVLQHGSEAEKDDGERDGAAKLCAANALCALACGNEENCVVIAREGAISPLVALVRNGTDGQKLQAVSALGYLASENAENCLAIGREGAISPLVALLRAGTDVQKQFAAHTLGNIAVNNDENRTTMIHEAVLTLLVTLLQAGTNGQKEEAAYTLGNLAFSNEANCAMMVCGGAVMPLVALVRAGDDTQTQWATYALLHIAAINAANRVTIAQEEGIAPLVALLRTGNPMQKNLAAGALGNLACDNDQNCIAIAREGAISLLVRLERAGIEAQKEYVALALSNLAKNETNSALSACIHLMTPLLNLVVPGAGPLVNTLSKILQLCSEMKEGQDACTRLHVRLKEILTELQTMEEQGQLPPNRALGKYAVTIAKYLRYLERYRGKTLVSRLIKHQKMMEELLAINEDVDMLFRMLNLASTAAMMDWKQQWQADRRAQEQAMAAMVNNDTVVLRELQDTRAQVESVMLLKFEVEQRAERQNAEMIRLMRTMMATVVRTSQMTVERLPPWFLPSDDVTFEPNPFACGSFGSVHHGLWGSGTKVVVKCFLIDAMSLNERAQQKIETEIDIWHQLNHPNVIKMFGASHVSSPPFIVCEDATNGNLCSFLSRSDDNQRQMWRLLYQAGLGLEYIHKKRVV
;
A
#
# COMPACT_ATOMS: atom_id res chain seq x y z
N MET A 1 42.41 0.86 -90.14
CA MET A 1 41.48 0.75 -89.01
C MET A 1 42.19 1.31 -87.79
N THR A 2 42.33 2.64 -87.77
CA THR A 2 41.52 3.59 -86.94
C THR A 2 42.02 3.68 -85.50
N PHE A 3 43.14 4.42 -85.34
CA PHE A 3 43.36 5.59 -84.45
C PHE A 3 42.08 6.34 -83.98
N PRO A 4 42.08 7.24 -82.94
CA PRO A 4 43.17 7.64 -82.01
C PRO A 4 42.81 8.21 -80.57
N HIS A 5 43.85 8.74 -79.88
CA HIS A 5 43.97 9.92 -78.97
C HIS A 5 43.27 9.92 -77.58
N SER A 6 43.98 10.06 -76.44
CA SER A 6 44.78 11.20 -75.93
C SER A 6 43.94 12.44 -75.64
N GLU A 7 43.79 12.81 -74.37
CA GLU A 7 44.05 14.17 -73.85
C GLU A 7 43.85 14.24 -72.32
N ALA A 8 44.81 14.87 -71.63
CA ALA A 8 44.67 15.48 -70.32
C ALA A 8 44.63 17.02 -70.54
N PRO A 9 44.52 17.88 -69.51
CA PRO A 9 43.64 17.93 -68.33
C PRO A 9 42.73 19.20 -68.39
N ALA A 10 41.64 19.26 -67.61
CA ALA A 10 40.91 20.52 -67.40
C ALA A 10 40.48 20.66 -65.94
N THR A 11 41.06 21.69 -65.30
CA THR A 11 40.66 22.28 -64.03
C THR A 11 39.17 22.66 -64.03
N MET A 12 38.39 22.09 -63.10
CA MET A 12 37.11 22.66 -62.67
C MET A 12 37.14 22.82 -61.15
N THR A 13 37.50 24.04 -60.75
CA THR A 13 36.95 24.82 -59.63
C THR A 13 36.14 24.07 -58.58
N GLU A 14 36.64 24.13 -57.35
CA GLU A 14 35.89 24.13 -56.10
C GLU A 14 34.48 24.73 -56.27
N ARG A 15 33.45 23.93 -56.02
CA ARG A 15 32.18 24.40 -55.47
C ARG A 15 31.64 23.36 -54.49
N ASP A 16 31.68 23.80 -53.24
CA ASP A 16 30.74 23.51 -52.17
C ASP A 16 30.62 22.04 -51.76
N SER A 17 31.55 21.67 -50.87
CA SER A 17 31.32 20.69 -49.82
C SER A 17 29.90 20.85 -49.25
N ALA A 18 29.07 19.83 -49.43
CA ALA A 18 27.85 19.67 -48.65
C ALA A 18 28.18 19.82 -47.15
N PRO A 19 27.36 20.54 -46.35
CA PRO A 19 27.62 20.69 -44.93
C PRO A 19 27.62 19.31 -44.26
N PRO A 20 28.53 19.06 -43.31
CA PRO A 20 28.63 17.76 -42.64
C PRO A 20 27.35 17.48 -41.86
N SER A 21 26.89 16.23 -41.89
CA SER A 21 25.69 15.78 -41.17
C SER A 21 25.74 16.14 -39.68
N ASP A 22 24.69 16.82 -39.19
CA ASP A 22 24.51 17.41 -37.85
C ASP A 22 24.75 16.48 -36.64
N CYS A 23 24.91 15.17 -36.81
CA CYS A 23 25.08 14.22 -35.71
C CYS A 23 26.51 14.15 -35.12
N ASN A 24 27.56 14.57 -35.85
CA ASN A 24 28.96 14.39 -35.45
C ASN A 24 29.63 15.58 -34.75
N THR A 25 28.94 16.70 -34.56
CA THR A 25 29.53 17.89 -33.91
C THR A 25 29.79 17.62 -32.42
N SER A 26 31.01 17.91 -31.94
CA SER A 26 31.39 17.70 -30.53
C SER A 26 30.79 18.77 -29.61
N VAL A 27 30.59 18.44 -28.33
CA VAL A 27 30.08 19.39 -27.32
C VAL A 27 30.97 20.63 -27.21
N ALA A 28 32.29 20.48 -27.29
CA ALA A 28 33.24 21.59 -27.24
C ALA A 28 33.04 22.57 -28.41
N VAL A 29 32.83 22.06 -29.63
CA VAL A 29 32.56 22.88 -30.82
C VAL A 29 31.22 23.62 -30.67
N LEU A 30 30.20 22.98 -30.10
CA LEU A 30 28.91 23.62 -29.86
C LEU A 30 29.02 24.76 -28.83
N VAL A 31 29.73 24.55 -27.72
CA VAL A 31 29.95 25.59 -26.70
C VAL A 31 30.74 26.78 -27.28
N ASP A 32 31.78 26.52 -28.07
CA ASP A 32 32.55 27.56 -28.75
C ASP A 32 31.68 28.35 -29.74
N THR A 33 30.88 27.64 -30.56
CA THR A 33 29.94 28.25 -31.50
C THR A 33 28.95 29.18 -30.78
N ILE A 34 28.42 28.75 -29.63
CA ILE A 34 27.49 29.56 -28.81
C ILE A 34 28.18 30.83 -28.29
N ALA A 35 29.44 30.73 -27.86
CA ALA A 35 30.21 31.86 -27.36
C ALA A 35 30.56 32.87 -28.47
N THR A 36 30.83 32.41 -29.69
CA THR A 36 31.25 33.28 -30.80
C THR A 36 30.10 33.86 -31.63
N ALA A 37 28.90 33.27 -31.54
CA ALA A 37 27.71 33.69 -32.29
C ALA A 37 27.16 35.03 -31.77
N THR A 38 27.83 36.13 -32.11
CA THR A 38 27.57 37.49 -31.62
C THR A 38 26.67 38.32 -32.55
N THR A 39 26.33 37.82 -33.74
CA THR A 39 25.61 38.60 -34.78
C THR A 39 24.44 37.87 -35.47
N THR A 40 24.27 36.57 -35.26
CA THR A 40 23.26 35.72 -35.93
C THR A 40 22.48 34.90 -34.90
N ALA A 41 21.37 35.46 -34.41
CA ALA A 41 20.50 34.79 -33.43
C ALA A 41 20.08 33.35 -33.84
N GLY A 42 19.99 33.08 -35.15
CA GLY A 42 19.68 31.74 -35.68
C GLY A 42 20.78 30.70 -35.47
N GLU A 43 22.07 31.09 -35.56
CA GLU A 43 23.20 30.16 -35.39
C GLU A 43 23.39 29.80 -33.91
N GLN A 44 23.31 30.79 -33.02
CA GLN A 44 23.38 30.57 -31.57
C GLN A 44 22.23 29.66 -31.10
N GLN A 45 21.01 29.91 -31.59
CA GLN A 45 19.84 29.10 -31.26
C GLN A 45 19.95 27.67 -31.79
N HIS A 46 20.49 27.48 -33.00
CA HIS A 46 20.71 26.15 -33.57
C HIS A 46 21.80 25.36 -32.83
N ALA A 47 22.90 26.00 -32.45
CA ALA A 47 23.96 25.37 -31.65
C ALA A 47 23.46 24.99 -30.24
N LEU A 48 22.68 25.86 -29.60
CA LEU A 48 22.00 25.55 -28.33
C LEU A 48 21.04 24.37 -28.48
N LEU A 49 20.33 24.27 -29.60
CA LEU A 49 19.43 23.14 -29.86
C LEU A 49 20.19 21.81 -29.96
N LEU A 50 21.26 21.79 -30.75
CA LEU A 50 22.11 20.60 -30.89
C LEU A 50 22.75 20.23 -29.54
N LEU A 51 23.11 21.23 -28.74
CA LEU A 51 23.62 21.02 -27.39
C LEU A 51 22.54 20.39 -26.49
N VAL A 52 21.32 20.92 -26.45
CA VAL A 52 20.17 20.32 -25.73
C VAL A 52 19.95 18.86 -26.15
N ARG A 53 20.10 18.54 -27.44
CA ARG A 53 19.97 17.16 -27.97
C ARG A 53 21.09 16.21 -27.52
N LYS A 54 22.26 16.74 -27.13
CA LYS A 54 23.42 15.96 -26.68
C LYS A 54 23.55 15.90 -25.15
N CYS A 55 22.98 16.86 -24.43
CA CYS A 55 23.05 17.00 -22.97
C CYS A 55 22.20 15.98 -22.19
N PHE A 56 22.35 14.68 -22.46
CA PHE A 56 21.62 13.61 -21.75
C PHE A 56 22.51 12.60 -21.03
N GLY A 57 23.81 12.53 -21.36
CA GLY A 57 24.78 11.62 -20.74
C GLY A 57 25.68 12.28 -19.69
N SER A 58 26.37 11.48 -18.88
CA SER A 58 27.39 11.97 -17.93
C SER A 58 28.65 12.46 -18.66
N GLN A 59 28.99 11.87 -19.80
CA GLN A 59 30.17 12.22 -20.60
C GLN A 59 30.03 13.60 -21.26
N GLU A 60 28.88 13.89 -21.87
CA GLU A 60 28.61 15.18 -22.51
C GLU A 60 28.55 16.30 -21.48
N ARG A 61 28.00 16.05 -20.29
CA ARG A 61 28.04 16.99 -19.15
C ARG A 61 29.47 17.35 -18.75
N GLN A 62 30.35 16.36 -18.70
CA GLN A 62 31.75 16.61 -18.39
C GLN A 62 32.44 17.46 -19.48
N GLN A 63 32.12 17.22 -20.74
CA GLN A 63 32.63 18.02 -21.86
C GLN A 63 32.15 19.48 -21.80
N ILE A 64 30.92 19.75 -21.33
CA ILE A 64 30.44 21.12 -21.09
C ILE A 64 31.31 21.82 -20.04
N TYR A 65 31.68 21.11 -18.96
CA TYR A 65 32.55 21.68 -17.94
C TYR A 65 33.96 21.97 -18.44
N GLU A 66 34.52 21.06 -19.24
CA GLU A 66 35.85 21.22 -19.83
C GLU A 66 35.90 22.37 -20.85
N ALA A 67 34.78 22.64 -21.54
CA ALA A 67 34.64 23.72 -22.51
C ALA A 67 34.24 25.09 -21.90
N ASN A 68 34.29 25.25 -20.57
CA ASN A 68 33.80 26.47 -19.87
C ASN A 68 32.33 26.81 -20.15
N GLY A 69 31.52 25.79 -20.47
CA GLY A 69 30.14 25.98 -20.91
C GLY A 69 29.20 26.56 -19.85
N ILE A 70 29.52 26.43 -18.55
CA ILE A 70 28.71 27.08 -17.50
C ILE A 70 28.69 28.60 -17.71
N HIS A 71 29.87 29.20 -17.87
CA HIS A 71 29.99 30.65 -18.06
C HIS A 71 29.28 31.10 -19.33
N VAL A 72 29.56 30.42 -20.46
CA VAL A 72 28.96 30.74 -21.77
C VAL A 72 27.43 30.69 -21.71
N LEU A 73 26.87 29.63 -21.12
CA LEU A 73 25.41 29.49 -21.02
C LEU A 73 24.80 30.50 -20.04
N SER A 74 25.48 30.80 -18.92
CA SER A 74 25.03 31.85 -17.98
C SER A 74 25.00 33.23 -18.64
N GLU A 75 26.00 33.55 -19.46
CA GLU A 75 26.03 34.79 -20.24
C GLU A 75 24.84 34.87 -21.18
N VAL A 76 24.58 33.82 -21.98
CA VAL A 76 23.40 33.73 -22.86
C VAL A 76 22.08 33.94 -22.10
N ILE A 77 21.95 33.42 -20.87
CA ILE A 77 20.75 33.61 -20.04
C ILE A 77 20.57 35.08 -19.64
N THR A 78 21.66 35.74 -19.24
CA THR A 78 21.61 37.11 -18.69
C THR A 78 21.60 38.21 -19.74
N SER A 79 22.23 38.00 -20.90
CA SER A 79 22.46 39.02 -21.92
C SER A 79 22.02 38.63 -23.33
N GLY A 80 21.47 37.43 -23.53
CA GLY A 80 21.03 36.97 -24.85
C GLY A 80 19.79 37.70 -25.38
N ASP A 81 19.79 38.05 -26.67
CA ASP A 81 18.70 38.78 -27.33
C ASP A 81 17.45 37.92 -27.62
N SER A 82 17.59 36.59 -27.63
CA SER A 82 16.51 35.65 -27.94
C SER A 82 15.99 34.97 -26.68
N TYR A 83 14.70 35.13 -26.40
CA TYR A 83 14.01 34.45 -25.30
C TYR A 83 14.15 32.91 -25.41
N ALA A 84 14.08 32.37 -26.63
CA ALA A 84 14.28 30.95 -26.87
C ALA A 84 15.72 30.51 -26.56
N ALA A 85 16.73 31.34 -26.89
CA ALA A 85 18.12 31.06 -26.56
C ALA A 85 18.36 31.06 -25.04
N GLN A 86 17.78 32.03 -24.32
CA GLN A 86 17.82 32.07 -22.85
C GLN A 86 17.22 30.80 -22.23
N LEU A 87 16.06 30.34 -22.71
CA LEU A 87 15.41 29.11 -22.22
C LEU A 87 16.22 27.84 -22.54
N TYR A 88 16.83 27.76 -23.73
CA TYR A 88 17.67 26.61 -24.10
C TYR A 88 18.96 26.57 -23.29
N ALA A 89 19.57 27.74 -23.07
CA ALA A 89 20.75 27.86 -22.22
C ALA A 89 20.43 27.49 -20.76
N LEU A 90 19.31 27.97 -20.22
CA LEU A 90 18.83 27.60 -18.88
C LEU A 90 18.62 26.09 -18.77
N LYS A 91 18.02 25.44 -19.78
CA LYS A 91 17.86 23.99 -19.77
C LYS A 91 19.20 23.26 -19.79
N CYS A 92 20.17 23.69 -20.61
CA CYS A 92 21.50 23.11 -20.63
C CYS A 92 22.20 23.21 -19.26
N LEU A 93 22.03 24.33 -18.54
CA LEU A 93 22.56 24.52 -17.19
C LEU A 93 21.82 23.73 -16.11
N ARG A 94 20.56 23.35 -16.30
CA ARG A 94 19.83 22.62 -15.27
C ARG A 94 20.53 21.32 -14.86
N TRP A 95 21.08 20.62 -15.84
CA TRP A 95 21.84 19.39 -15.62
C TRP A 95 23.13 19.62 -14.84
N THR A 96 23.71 20.81 -14.94
CA THR A 96 24.95 21.16 -14.25
C THR A 96 24.75 21.52 -12.79
N ALA A 97 23.49 21.60 -12.32
CA ALA A 97 23.10 21.86 -10.93
C ALA A 97 22.77 20.58 -10.11
N SER A 98 22.76 19.40 -10.74
CA SER A 98 22.55 18.10 -10.07
C SER A 98 23.85 17.45 -9.57
N ASP A 99 23.73 16.62 -8.53
CA ASP A 99 24.75 16.04 -7.63
C ASP A 99 26.23 16.02 -8.12
N GLY A 100 27.12 16.69 -7.36
CA GLY A 100 28.53 16.91 -7.73
C GLY A 100 28.80 18.17 -8.57
N SER A 101 27.87 19.13 -8.58
CA SER A 101 27.81 20.28 -9.48
C SER A 101 28.86 21.38 -9.23
N LYS A 102 29.32 22.02 -10.31
CA LYS A 102 30.07 23.30 -10.27
C LYS A 102 29.16 24.54 -10.21
N LEU A 103 27.84 24.37 -10.34
CA LEU A 103 26.82 25.41 -10.23
C LEU A 103 25.87 25.04 -9.08
N SER A 104 25.69 25.93 -8.09
CA SER A 104 24.76 25.67 -6.99
C SER A 104 23.31 25.82 -7.44
N GLN A 105 22.39 25.12 -6.77
CA GLN A 105 20.95 25.27 -7.00
C GLN A 105 20.47 26.72 -6.83
N SER A 106 21.00 27.44 -5.85
CA SER A 106 20.69 28.87 -5.63
C SER A 106 21.13 29.75 -6.80
N ALA A 107 22.33 29.53 -7.34
CA ALA A 107 22.84 30.30 -8.48
C ALA A 107 22.05 29.98 -9.77
N PHE A 108 21.60 28.73 -9.92
CA PHE A 108 20.70 28.35 -11.00
C PHE A 108 19.34 29.06 -10.89
N GLU A 109 18.79 29.18 -9.67
CA GLU A 109 17.53 29.89 -9.42
C GLU A 109 17.65 31.40 -9.67
N GLU A 110 18.80 32.01 -9.35
CA GLU A 110 19.09 33.41 -9.70
C GLU A 110 19.13 33.64 -11.21
N LEU A 111 19.81 32.75 -11.96
CA LEU A 111 19.84 32.79 -13.43
C LEU A 111 18.45 32.57 -14.03
N ARG A 112 17.65 31.69 -13.44
CA ARG A 112 16.26 31.50 -13.84
C ARG A 112 15.45 32.78 -13.61
N ALA A 113 15.61 33.44 -12.46
CA ALA A 113 14.90 34.65 -12.10
C ALA A 113 15.29 35.86 -12.98
N SER A 114 16.46 35.83 -13.65
CA SER A 114 16.84 36.88 -14.61
C SER A 114 16.09 36.79 -15.95
N ILE A 115 15.48 35.65 -16.27
CA ILE A 115 14.68 35.49 -17.49
C ILE A 115 13.28 36.08 -17.24
N ARG A 116 12.83 36.97 -18.14
CA ARG A 116 11.49 37.55 -18.04
C ARG A 116 10.40 36.49 -18.11
N GLU A 117 9.24 36.79 -17.54
CA GLU A 117 8.06 35.93 -17.70
C GLU A 117 7.61 35.86 -19.17
N ALA A 118 7.11 34.69 -19.56
CA ALA A 118 6.58 34.47 -20.90
C ALA A 118 5.22 35.16 -21.03
N SER A 119 5.00 35.89 -22.11
CA SER A 119 3.67 36.41 -22.40
C SER A 119 2.71 35.27 -22.78
N PRO A 120 1.39 35.40 -22.52
CA PRO A 120 0.41 34.39 -22.95
C PRO A 120 0.47 34.10 -24.46
N GLN A 121 0.79 35.10 -25.28
CA GLN A 121 0.92 34.95 -26.73
C GLN A 121 2.12 34.07 -27.12
N GLU A 122 3.22 34.14 -26.37
CA GLU A 122 4.41 33.30 -26.58
C GLU A 122 4.14 31.85 -26.18
N LEU A 123 3.44 31.63 -25.05
CA LEU A 123 3.01 30.31 -24.63
C LEU A 123 2.07 29.68 -25.67
N LEU A 124 1.07 30.42 -26.14
CA LEU A 124 0.17 29.98 -27.20
C LEU A 124 0.92 29.66 -28.50
N SER A 125 1.90 30.48 -28.88
CA SER A 125 2.76 30.22 -30.04
C SER A 125 3.53 28.89 -29.90
N LEU A 126 4.11 28.63 -28.72
CA LEU A 126 4.81 27.37 -28.45
C LEU A 126 3.86 26.16 -28.50
N VAL A 127 2.64 26.29 -27.97
CA VAL A 127 1.62 25.23 -28.06
C VAL A 127 1.19 24.99 -29.51
N ASN A 128 1.04 26.05 -30.31
CA ASN A 128 0.74 25.92 -31.74
C ASN A 128 1.87 25.19 -32.50
N VAL A 129 3.14 25.51 -32.22
CA VAL A 129 4.29 24.80 -32.81
C VAL A 129 4.31 23.33 -32.36
N LEU A 130 3.94 23.05 -31.11
CA LEU A 130 3.83 21.69 -30.59
C LEU A 130 2.73 20.87 -31.30
N GLN A 131 1.59 21.51 -31.61
CA GLN A 131 0.44 20.89 -32.28
C GLN A 131 0.66 20.69 -33.78
N HIS A 132 1.25 21.67 -34.45
CA HIS A 132 1.24 21.75 -35.92
C HIS A 132 2.63 21.65 -36.58
N GLY A 133 3.72 21.70 -35.81
CA GLY A 133 5.07 21.84 -36.37
C GLY A 133 5.31 23.26 -36.92
N SER A 134 6.42 23.47 -37.65
CA SER A 134 6.71 24.75 -38.32
C SER A 134 6.27 24.72 -39.79
N GLU A 135 5.85 25.87 -40.36
CA GLU A 135 5.49 25.97 -41.79
C GLU A 135 6.67 25.71 -42.73
N ALA A 136 7.92 25.81 -42.25
CA ALA A 136 9.14 25.70 -43.04
C ALA A 136 9.59 24.25 -43.31
N GLU A 137 8.92 23.23 -42.76
CA GLU A 137 9.42 21.85 -42.73
C GLU A 137 8.52 20.83 -43.45
N LYS A 138 7.59 21.28 -44.30
CA LYS A 138 6.69 20.38 -45.07
C LYS A 138 7.37 19.61 -46.21
N ASP A 139 8.61 19.93 -46.59
CA ASP A 139 9.26 19.40 -47.81
C ASP A 139 10.38 18.34 -47.59
N ASP A 140 10.89 18.15 -46.36
CA ASP A 140 11.95 17.17 -46.09
C ASP A 140 11.55 16.25 -44.91
N GLY A 141 11.16 15.01 -45.23
CA GLY A 141 10.55 14.02 -44.32
C GLY A 141 11.37 13.57 -43.10
N GLU A 142 12.56 14.13 -42.86
CA GLU A 142 13.37 13.90 -41.65
C GLU A 142 13.38 15.09 -40.65
N ARG A 143 12.91 16.29 -41.04
CA ARG A 143 12.96 17.51 -40.20
C ARG A 143 11.72 17.76 -39.31
N ASP A 144 10.61 17.04 -39.51
CA ASP A 144 9.32 17.21 -38.77
C ASP A 144 9.44 17.07 -37.22
N GLY A 145 10.57 16.55 -36.73
CA GLY A 145 10.78 16.36 -35.29
C GLY A 145 11.40 17.54 -34.54
N ALA A 146 12.14 18.43 -35.21
CA ALA A 146 12.98 19.42 -34.55
C ALA A 146 12.14 20.53 -33.89
N ALA A 147 11.18 21.12 -34.60
CA ALA A 147 10.32 22.18 -34.05
C ALA A 147 9.46 21.71 -32.86
N LYS A 148 8.90 20.49 -32.92
CA LYS A 148 8.14 19.91 -31.80
C LYS A 148 9.02 19.65 -30.58
N LEU A 149 10.27 19.21 -30.80
CA LEU A 149 11.26 19.07 -29.74
C LEU A 149 11.59 20.42 -29.09
N CYS A 150 11.80 21.47 -29.90
CA CYS A 150 12.02 22.85 -29.45
C CYS A 150 10.89 23.34 -28.56
N ALA A 151 9.65 23.16 -29.02
CA ALA A 151 8.46 23.62 -28.33
C ALA A 151 8.29 22.87 -26.99
N ALA A 152 8.39 21.54 -26.99
CA ALA A 152 8.30 20.74 -25.76
C ALA A 152 9.40 21.13 -24.75
N ASN A 153 10.62 21.41 -25.23
CA ASN A 153 11.72 21.86 -24.39
C ASN A 153 11.47 23.23 -23.76
N ALA A 154 11.01 24.21 -24.56
CA ALA A 154 10.70 25.55 -24.07
C ALA A 154 9.58 25.50 -23.03
N LEU A 155 8.50 24.77 -23.30
CA LEU A 155 7.40 24.58 -22.35
C LEU A 155 7.87 23.91 -21.05
N CYS A 156 8.77 22.92 -21.13
CA CYS A 156 9.37 22.29 -19.96
C CYS A 156 10.15 23.29 -19.09
N ALA A 157 10.97 24.16 -19.71
CA ALA A 157 11.75 25.17 -19.01
C ALA A 157 10.85 26.21 -18.32
N LEU A 158 9.78 26.62 -19.01
CA LEU A 158 8.80 27.59 -18.53
C LEU A 158 7.94 27.04 -17.38
N ALA A 159 7.56 25.76 -17.45
CA ALA A 159 6.76 25.09 -16.42
C ALA A 159 7.54 24.86 -15.11
N CYS A 160 8.80 24.46 -15.20
CA CYS A 160 9.62 24.10 -14.04
C CYS A 160 9.56 25.14 -12.91
N GLY A 161 8.92 24.94 -11.76
CA GLY A 161 8.98 25.92 -10.66
C GLY A 161 8.39 27.30 -11.01
N ASN A 162 7.40 27.35 -11.90
CA ASN A 162 6.52 28.51 -12.06
C ASN A 162 5.07 28.01 -12.21
N GLU A 163 4.30 28.10 -11.13
CA GLU A 163 2.92 27.60 -11.06
C GLU A 163 1.98 28.32 -12.02
N GLU A 164 2.14 29.64 -12.20
CA GLU A 164 1.30 30.44 -13.10
C GLU A 164 1.50 30.00 -14.55
N ASN A 165 2.74 29.81 -14.98
CA ASN A 165 3.05 29.24 -16.29
C ASN A 165 2.45 27.84 -16.45
N CYS A 166 2.49 27.00 -15.40
CA CYS A 166 1.90 25.66 -15.47
C CYS A 166 0.40 25.69 -15.75
N VAL A 167 -0.32 26.61 -15.10
CA VAL A 167 -1.76 26.81 -15.32
C VAL A 167 -2.02 27.30 -16.75
N VAL A 168 -1.27 28.31 -17.21
CA VAL A 168 -1.48 28.88 -18.56
C VAL A 168 -1.14 27.85 -19.64
N ILE A 169 0.00 27.16 -19.55
CA ILE A 169 0.42 26.13 -20.52
C ILE A 169 -0.64 25.03 -20.64
N ALA A 170 -1.19 24.56 -19.52
CA ALA A 170 -2.25 23.56 -19.53
C ALA A 170 -3.54 24.11 -20.17
N ARG A 171 -3.95 25.33 -19.81
CA ARG A 171 -5.15 26.00 -20.33
C ARG A 171 -5.08 26.24 -21.84
N GLU A 172 -3.91 26.60 -22.36
CA GLU A 172 -3.70 26.78 -23.81
C GLU A 172 -3.66 25.44 -24.58
N GLY A 173 -3.82 24.28 -23.91
CA GLY A 173 -4.01 22.99 -24.56
C GLY A 173 -2.73 22.21 -24.84
N ALA A 174 -1.66 22.46 -24.09
CA ALA A 174 -0.38 21.77 -24.27
C ALA A 174 -0.41 20.27 -23.87
N ILE A 175 -1.32 19.86 -22.99
CA ILE A 175 -1.30 18.50 -22.39
C ILE A 175 -1.47 17.41 -23.46
N SER A 176 -2.48 17.50 -24.31
CA SER A 176 -2.77 16.46 -25.31
C SER A 176 -1.61 16.25 -26.31
N PRO A 177 -1.02 17.31 -26.90
CA PRO A 177 0.17 17.18 -27.74
C PRO A 177 1.40 16.62 -27.01
N LEU A 178 1.61 17.00 -25.74
CA LEU A 178 2.70 16.43 -24.94
C LEU A 178 2.49 14.93 -24.71
N VAL A 179 1.27 14.48 -24.38
CA VAL A 179 0.95 13.05 -24.25
C VAL A 179 1.17 12.31 -25.57
N ALA A 180 0.81 12.92 -26.70
CA ALA A 180 1.06 12.35 -28.03
C ALA A 180 2.57 12.19 -28.31
N LEU A 181 3.40 13.15 -27.90
CA LEU A 181 4.86 13.04 -28.01
C LEU A 181 5.46 11.98 -27.09
N VAL A 182 4.93 11.80 -25.88
CA VAL A 182 5.34 10.68 -25.00
C VAL A 182 5.05 9.33 -25.67
N ARG A 183 3.91 9.23 -26.37
CA ARG A 183 3.50 7.99 -27.05
C ARG A 183 4.32 7.71 -28.32
N ASN A 184 4.47 8.71 -29.19
CA ASN A 184 4.92 8.51 -30.58
C ASN A 184 6.21 9.26 -30.94
N GLY A 185 6.78 10.06 -30.04
CA GLY A 185 7.95 10.88 -30.33
C GLY A 185 9.26 10.09 -30.41
N THR A 186 10.29 10.75 -30.94
CA THR A 186 11.70 10.35 -30.79
C THR A 186 12.12 10.38 -29.32
N ASP A 187 13.25 9.74 -28.97
CA ASP A 187 13.71 9.71 -27.57
C ASP A 187 13.90 11.09 -26.94
N GLY A 188 14.41 12.05 -27.73
CA GLY A 188 14.52 13.44 -27.30
C GLY A 188 13.15 14.08 -27.05
N GLN A 189 12.18 13.87 -27.95
CA GLN A 189 10.84 14.42 -27.81
C GLN A 189 10.09 13.80 -26.63
N LYS A 190 10.17 12.47 -26.47
CA LYS A 190 9.61 11.74 -25.33
C LYS A 190 10.13 12.29 -24.02
N LEU A 191 11.44 12.51 -23.94
CA LEU A 191 12.08 13.06 -22.75
C LEU A 191 11.58 14.47 -22.44
N GLN A 192 11.59 15.39 -23.41
CA GLN A 192 11.12 16.76 -23.14
C GLN A 192 9.63 16.80 -22.80
N ALA A 193 8.82 15.96 -23.47
CA ALA A 193 7.40 15.88 -23.22
C ALA A 193 7.09 15.32 -21.82
N VAL A 194 7.74 14.22 -21.40
CA VAL A 194 7.52 13.65 -20.07
C VAL A 194 8.03 14.58 -18.96
N SER A 195 9.15 15.29 -19.18
CA SER A 195 9.63 16.29 -18.22
C SER A 195 8.67 17.48 -18.12
N ALA A 196 8.12 17.96 -19.23
CA ALA A 196 7.11 19.03 -19.22
C ALA A 196 5.85 18.60 -18.45
N LEU A 197 5.32 17.41 -18.74
CA LEU A 197 4.14 16.88 -18.03
C LEU A 197 4.41 16.72 -16.53
N GLY A 198 5.61 16.29 -16.13
CA GLY A 198 6.01 16.18 -14.72
C GLY A 198 5.93 17.51 -13.99
N TYR A 199 6.48 18.59 -14.58
CA TYR A 199 6.38 19.92 -13.98
C TYR A 199 4.97 20.49 -14.00
N LEU A 200 4.20 20.26 -15.08
CA LEU A 200 2.80 20.68 -15.13
C LEU A 200 1.94 20.02 -14.04
N ALA A 201 2.27 18.77 -13.68
CA ALA A 201 1.59 18.01 -12.63
C ALA A 201 2.05 18.39 -11.20
N SER A 202 3.22 19.03 -11.05
CA SER A 202 3.78 19.34 -9.74
C SER A 202 2.89 20.34 -9.00
N GLU A 203 2.38 19.95 -7.82
CA GLU A 203 1.54 20.78 -6.95
C GLU A 203 0.28 21.37 -7.61
N ASN A 204 -0.20 20.78 -8.71
CA ASN A 204 -1.38 21.26 -9.44
C ASN A 204 -2.40 20.15 -9.70
N ALA A 205 -3.42 20.07 -8.83
CA ALA A 205 -4.43 19.01 -8.88
C ALA A 205 -5.27 19.02 -10.18
N GLU A 206 -5.57 20.20 -10.74
CA GLU A 206 -6.34 20.31 -11.99
C GLU A 206 -5.55 19.76 -13.17
N ASN A 207 -4.26 20.10 -13.26
CA ASN A 207 -3.37 19.56 -14.27
C ASN A 207 -3.17 18.05 -14.12
N CYS A 208 -3.03 17.54 -12.89
CA CYS A 208 -2.95 16.09 -12.64
C CYS A 208 -4.17 15.34 -13.18
N LEU A 209 -5.37 15.89 -12.96
CA LEU A 209 -6.63 15.34 -13.50
C LEU A 209 -6.67 15.40 -15.02
N ALA A 210 -6.29 16.52 -15.63
CA ALA A 210 -6.26 16.69 -17.08
C ALA A 210 -5.27 15.72 -17.75
N ILE A 211 -4.07 15.58 -17.20
CA ILE A 211 -3.04 14.65 -17.71
C ILE A 211 -3.53 13.19 -17.64
N GLY A 212 -4.18 12.80 -16.53
CA GLY A 212 -4.80 11.48 -16.40
C GLY A 212 -5.88 11.21 -17.46
N ARG A 213 -6.80 12.15 -17.65
CA ARG A 213 -7.91 12.05 -18.62
C ARG A 213 -7.48 11.96 -20.07
N GLU A 214 -6.35 12.58 -20.43
CA GLU A 214 -5.73 12.46 -21.76
C GLU A 214 -5.07 11.09 -22.00
N GLY A 215 -5.14 10.17 -21.04
CA GLY A 215 -4.61 8.82 -21.18
C GLY A 215 -3.08 8.77 -21.15
N ALA A 216 -2.46 9.60 -20.32
CA ALA A 216 -1.01 9.66 -20.17
C ALA A 216 -0.41 8.43 -19.48
N ILE A 217 -1.20 7.69 -18.68
CA ILE A 217 -0.69 6.58 -17.84
C ILE A 217 -0.01 5.50 -18.69
N SER A 218 -0.65 4.99 -19.75
CA SER A 218 -0.05 3.92 -20.56
C SER A 218 1.24 4.31 -21.29
N PRO A 219 1.33 5.49 -21.94
CA PRO A 219 2.59 5.99 -22.45
C PRO A 219 3.69 6.16 -21.39
N LEU A 220 3.35 6.62 -20.18
CA LEU A 220 4.30 6.74 -19.07
C LEU A 220 4.79 5.37 -18.60
N VAL A 221 3.90 4.37 -18.51
CA VAL A 221 4.26 2.98 -18.18
C VAL A 221 5.18 2.37 -19.23
N ALA A 222 4.96 2.68 -20.51
CA ALA A 222 5.84 2.24 -21.59
C ALA A 222 7.26 2.82 -21.44
N LEU A 223 7.38 4.11 -21.10
CA LEU A 223 8.68 4.72 -20.78
C LEU A 223 9.32 4.12 -19.53
N LEU A 224 8.53 3.84 -18.48
CA LEU A 224 9.02 3.21 -17.25
C LEU A 224 9.62 1.82 -17.53
N ARG A 225 9.04 1.08 -18.49
CA ARG A 225 9.49 -0.26 -18.89
C ARG A 225 10.72 -0.24 -19.81
N ALA A 226 10.72 0.62 -20.84
CA ALA A 226 11.67 0.53 -21.95
C ALA A 226 12.45 1.83 -22.27
N GLY A 227 12.21 2.92 -21.55
CA GLY A 227 12.87 4.20 -21.78
C GLY A 227 14.34 4.23 -21.34
N THR A 228 15.03 5.31 -21.72
CA THR A 228 16.36 5.65 -21.20
C THR A 228 16.31 5.93 -19.71
N ASP A 229 17.47 5.99 -19.05
CA ASP A 229 17.49 6.14 -17.60
C ASP A 229 16.79 7.41 -17.13
N VAL A 230 16.99 8.49 -17.86
CA VAL A 230 16.38 9.79 -17.60
C VAL A 230 14.88 9.77 -17.92
N GLN A 231 14.47 9.11 -19.00
CA GLN A 231 13.04 8.97 -19.32
C GLN A 231 12.29 8.18 -18.25
N LYS A 232 12.89 7.09 -17.72
CA LYS A 232 12.32 6.31 -16.62
C LYS A 232 12.16 7.14 -15.34
N GLN A 233 13.17 7.95 -15.03
CA GLN A 233 13.12 8.86 -13.88
C GLN A 233 11.94 9.83 -14.00
N PHE A 234 11.83 10.57 -15.11
CA PHE A 234 10.72 11.51 -15.30
C PHE A 234 9.36 10.83 -15.46
N ALA A 235 9.31 9.62 -16.02
CA ALA A 235 8.08 8.84 -16.08
C ALA A 235 7.59 8.48 -14.67
N ALA A 236 8.50 8.03 -13.79
CA ALA A 236 8.19 7.78 -12.38
C ALA A 236 7.71 9.07 -11.70
N HIS A 237 8.45 10.18 -11.83
CA HIS A 237 8.09 11.48 -11.27
C HIS A 237 6.67 11.92 -11.66
N THR A 238 6.36 11.89 -12.96
CA THR A 238 5.04 12.28 -13.48
C THR A 238 3.94 11.36 -12.97
N LEU A 239 4.18 10.04 -12.91
CA LEU A 239 3.24 9.08 -12.31
C LEU A 239 3.02 9.38 -10.82
N GLY A 240 4.07 9.73 -10.08
CA GLY A 240 4.02 10.15 -8.69
C GLY A 240 3.12 11.36 -8.47
N ASN A 241 3.28 12.41 -9.29
CA ASN A 241 2.49 13.63 -9.19
C ASN A 241 1.01 13.39 -9.51
N ILE A 242 0.70 12.67 -10.60
CA ILE A 242 -0.70 12.42 -11.00
C ILE A 242 -1.40 11.38 -10.12
N ALA A 243 -0.68 10.65 -9.27
CA ALA A 243 -1.24 9.72 -8.29
C ALA A 243 -1.76 10.41 -7.01
N VAL A 244 -1.29 11.63 -6.71
CA VAL A 244 -1.65 12.36 -5.49
C VAL A 244 -3.14 12.65 -5.47
N ASN A 245 -3.85 12.17 -4.44
CA ASN A 245 -5.28 12.39 -4.20
C ASN A 245 -6.19 12.05 -5.41
N ASN A 246 -5.82 11.06 -6.22
CA ASN A 246 -6.59 10.69 -7.41
C ASN A 246 -6.81 9.16 -7.52
N ASP A 247 -7.93 8.68 -6.98
CA ASP A 247 -8.26 7.25 -6.95
C ASP A 247 -8.41 6.61 -8.34
N GLU A 248 -8.92 7.36 -9.32
CA GLU A 248 -9.08 6.88 -10.71
C GLU A 248 -7.72 6.61 -11.37
N ASN A 249 -6.80 7.57 -11.25
CA ASN A 249 -5.43 7.42 -11.74
C ASN A 249 -4.71 6.28 -11.01
N ARG A 250 -4.83 6.21 -9.67
CA ARG A 250 -4.23 5.14 -8.87
C ARG A 250 -4.73 3.77 -9.31
N THR A 251 -6.05 3.61 -9.49
CA THR A 251 -6.65 2.35 -9.96
C THR A 251 -6.12 1.95 -11.34
N THR A 252 -6.02 2.90 -12.27
CA THR A 252 -5.48 2.66 -13.62
C THR A 252 -4.01 2.24 -13.57
N MET A 253 -3.19 2.90 -12.74
CA MET A 253 -1.78 2.53 -12.55
C MET A 253 -1.60 1.10 -12.00
N ILE A 254 -2.51 0.64 -11.14
CA ILE A 254 -2.50 -0.74 -10.63
C ILE A 254 -2.81 -1.74 -11.76
N HIS A 255 -3.82 -1.47 -12.59
CA HIS A 255 -4.12 -2.31 -13.75
C HIS A 255 -2.94 -2.41 -14.72
N GLU A 256 -2.10 -1.38 -14.79
CA GLU A 256 -0.90 -1.35 -15.64
C GLU A 256 0.39 -1.86 -14.95
N ALA A 257 0.28 -2.44 -13.76
CA ALA A 257 1.40 -3.02 -13.01
C ALA A 257 2.53 -2.02 -12.66
N VAL A 258 2.20 -0.74 -12.47
CA VAL A 258 3.15 0.33 -12.12
C VAL A 258 3.98 -0.04 -10.87
N LEU A 259 3.36 -0.60 -9.84
CA LEU A 259 4.05 -0.98 -8.60
C LEU A 259 5.24 -1.92 -8.84
N THR A 260 5.10 -2.90 -9.74
CA THR A 260 6.18 -3.85 -10.04
C THR A 260 7.36 -3.15 -10.72
N LEU A 261 7.08 -2.23 -11.63
CA LEU A 261 8.11 -1.47 -12.34
C LEU A 261 8.84 -0.51 -11.40
N LEU A 262 8.12 0.17 -10.49
CA LEU A 262 8.73 1.06 -9.50
C LEU A 262 9.62 0.30 -8.52
N VAL A 263 9.20 -0.88 -8.04
CA VAL A 263 10.05 -1.72 -7.19
C VAL A 263 11.31 -2.18 -7.93
N THR A 264 11.20 -2.47 -9.23
CA THR A 264 12.36 -2.81 -10.08
C THR A 264 13.35 -1.64 -10.16
N LEU A 265 12.86 -0.41 -10.37
CA LEU A 265 13.71 0.80 -10.35
C LEU A 265 14.33 1.04 -8.98
N LEU A 266 13.59 0.78 -7.91
CA LEU A 266 14.10 0.91 -6.55
C LEU A 266 15.26 -0.05 -6.27
N GLN A 267 15.22 -1.26 -6.84
CA GLN A 267 16.25 -2.29 -6.69
C GLN A 267 17.48 -2.05 -7.57
N ALA A 268 17.27 -1.77 -8.86
CA ALA A 268 18.33 -1.79 -9.87
C ALA A 268 18.55 -0.47 -10.61
N GLY A 269 17.80 0.59 -10.28
CA GLY A 269 17.86 1.87 -10.97
C GLY A 269 19.04 2.76 -10.54
N THR A 270 19.20 3.87 -11.26
CA THR A 270 20.10 4.97 -10.90
C THR A 270 19.63 5.68 -9.63
N ASN A 271 20.48 6.52 -9.02
CA ASN A 271 20.09 7.28 -7.82
C ASN A 271 18.82 8.12 -8.04
N GLY A 272 18.73 8.83 -9.17
CA GLY A 272 17.54 9.60 -9.53
C GLY A 272 16.31 8.72 -9.75
N GLN A 273 16.45 7.54 -10.38
CA GLN A 273 15.32 6.61 -10.54
C GLN A 273 14.83 6.05 -9.21
N LYS A 274 15.75 5.73 -8.29
CA LYS A 274 15.42 5.23 -6.94
C LYS A 274 14.68 6.30 -6.13
N GLU A 275 15.12 7.55 -6.22
CA GLU A 275 14.46 8.70 -5.61
C GLU A 275 13.01 8.83 -6.08
N GLU A 276 12.79 8.92 -7.39
CA GLU A 276 11.45 9.08 -7.97
C GLU A 276 10.57 7.86 -7.76
N ALA A 277 11.17 6.66 -7.73
CA ALA A 277 10.45 5.44 -7.39
C ALA A 277 9.98 5.46 -5.93
N ALA A 278 10.83 5.85 -4.98
CA ALA A 278 10.45 5.96 -3.58
C ALA A 278 9.35 7.03 -3.37
N TYR A 279 9.47 8.19 -4.04
CA TYR A 279 8.45 9.24 -4.04
C TYR A 279 7.10 8.72 -4.52
N THR A 280 7.08 8.09 -5.70
CA THR A 280 5.86 7.55 -6.32
C THR A 280 5.24 6.44 -5.48
N LEU A 281 6.05 5.54 -4.93
CA LEU A 281 5.58 4.49 -4.02
C LEU A 281 4.95 5.07 -2.76
N GLY A 282 5.51 6.14 -2.18
CA GLY A 282 4.91 6.81 -1.04
C GLY A 282 3.52 7.37 -1.33
N ASN A 283 3.35 8.06 -2.47
CA ASN A 283 2.05 8.60 -2.88
C ASN A 283 1.03 7.50 -3.17
N LEU A 284 1.46 6.38 -3.74
CA LEU A 284 0.61 5.21 -3.99
C LEU A 284 0.26 4.44 -2.71
N ALA A 285 1.11 4.50 -1.68
CA ALA A 285 0.88 3.89 -0.38
C ALA A 285 -0.11 4.70 0.49
N PHE A 286 -0.18 6.02 0.28
CA PHE A 286 -1.01 6.93 1.06
C PHE A 286 -2.49 6.52 1.06
N SER A 287 -3.00 6.14 2.24
CA SER A 287 -4.39 5.72 2.48
C SER A 287 -4.89 4.60 1.56
N ASN A 288 -4.01 3.69 1.12
CA ASN A 288 -4.38 2.59 0.23
C ASN A 288 -3.76 1.25 0.69
N GLU A 289 -4.57 0.44 1.36
CA GLU A 289 -4.17 -0.86 1.92
C GLU A 289 -3.73 -1.86 0.83
N ALA A 290 -4.47 -1.95 -0.27
CA ALA A 290 -4.17 -2.88 -1.36
C ALA A 290 -2.80 -2.59 -2.00
N ASN A 291 -2.51 -1.31 -2.22
CA ASN A 291 -1.23 -0.88 -2.79
C ASN A 291 -0.06 -1.22 -1.84
N CYS A 292 -0.20 -0.91 -0.56
CA CYS A 292 0.81 -1.24 0.44
C CYS A 292 1.09 -2.75 0.51
N ALA A 293 0.05 -3.59 0.48
CA ALA A 293 0.21 -5.04 0.45
C ALA A 293 0.98 -5.50 -0.80
N MET A 294 0.66 -4.95 -1.97
CA MET A 294 1.36 -5.25 -3.23
C MET A 294 2.83 -4.80 -3.21
N MET A 295 3.14 -3.64 -2.62
CA MET A 295 4.52 -3.17 -2.46
C MET A 295 5.34 -4.08 -1.56
N VAL A 296 4.77 -4.50 -0.43
CA VAL A 296 5.44 -5.41 0.51
C VAL A 296 5.67 -6.78 -0.14
N CYS A 297 4.66 -7.35 -0.79
CA CYS A 297 4.79 -8.62 -1.51
C CYS A 297 5.79 -8.53 -2.69
N GLY A 298 5.87 -7.37 -3.34
CA GLY A 298 6.82 -7.10 -4.41
C GLY A 298 8.27 -6.94 -3.93
N GLY A 299 8.51 -6.89 -2.62
CA GLY A 299 9.85 -6.73 -2.05
C GLY A 299 10.35 -5.27 -2.03
N ALA A 300 9.44 -4.29 -1.89
CA ALA A 300 9.80 -2.88 -1.80
C ALA A 300 10.52 -2.50 -0.50
N VAL A 301 10.23 -3.20 0.60
CA VAL A 301 10.65 -2.80 1.96
C VAL A 301 12.18 -2.74 2.11
N MET A 302 12.90 -3.80 1.73
CA MET A 302 14.36 -3.86 1.89
C MET A 302 15.08 -2.75 1.10
N PRO A 303 14.77 -2.50 -0.19
CA PRO A 303 15.33 -1.35 -0.91
C PRO A 303 14.99 0.02 -0.30
N LEU A 304 13.76 0.22 0.22
CA LEU A 304 13.41 1.45 0.93
C LEU A 304 14.27 1.63 2.19
N VAL A 305 14.43 0.58 3.00
CA VAL A 305 15.30 0.62 4.19
C VAL A 305 16.75 0.91 3.82
N ALA A 306 17.24 0.37 2.71
CA ALA A 306 18.59 0.67 2.21
C ALA A 306 18.76 2.16 1.85
N LEU A 307 17.75 2.79 1.24
CA LEU A 307 17.77 4.24 0.97
C LEU A 307 17.71 5.06 2.26
N VAL A 308 16.93 4.67 3.27
CA VAL A 308 16.94 5.36 4.58
C VAL A 308 18.31 5.30 5.25
N ARG A 309 19.07 4.22 5.01
CA ARG A 309 20.38 4.00 5.63
C ARG A 309 21.52 4.72 4.94
N ALA A 310 21.49 4.80 3.60
CA ALA A 310 22.65 5.19 2.79
C ALA A 310 22.32 6.10 1.61
N GLY A 311 21.07 6.53 1.46
CA GLY A 311 20.66 7.48 0.43
C GLY A 311 21.08 8.91 0.76
N ASP A 312 21.00 9.79 -0.24
CA ASP A 312 21.07 11.23 -0.02
C ASP A 312 19.86 11.77 0.77
N ASP A 313 19.83 13.06 1.04
CA ASP A 313 18.77 13.68 1.85
C ASP A 313 17.37 13.48 1.25
N THR A 314 17.24 13.53 -0.07
CA THR A 314 15.97 13.43 -0.80
C THR A 314 15.51 11.98 -0.86
N GLN A 315 16.41 11.06 -1.23
CA GLN A 315 16.16 9.62 -1.22
C GLN A 315 15.74 9.14 0.17
N THR A 316 16.46 9.57 1.20
CA THR A 316 16.17 9.25 2.61
C THR A 316 14.77 9.73 2.99
N GLN A 317 14.43 10.97 2.60
CA GLN A 317 13.11 11.55 2.87
C GLN A 317 11.99 10.73 2.22
N TRP A 318 12.07 10.45 0.92
CA TRP A 318 11.02 9.73 0.21
C TRP A 318 10.91 8.27 0.61
N ALA A 319 12.03 7.61 0.90
CA ALA A 319 12.01 6.25 1.41
C ALA A 319 11.35 6.18 2.80
N THR A 320 11.63 7.15 3.67
CA THR A 320 10.99 7.25 4.99
C THR A 320 9.50 7.55 4.85
N TYR A 321 9.11 8.43 3.92
CA TYR A 321 7.72 8.73 3.60
C TYR A 321 6.94 7.49 3.16
N ALA A 322 7.51 6.68 2.26
CA ALA A 322 6.91 5.42 1.84
C ALA A 322 6.78 4.41 3.00
N LEU A 323 7.83 4.24 3.81
CA LEU A 323 7.80 3.34 4.97
C LEU A 323 6.78 3.78 6.03
N LEU A 324 6.60 5.09 6.24
CA LEU A 324 5.59 5.63 7.15
C LEU A 324 4.18 5.18 6.75
N HIS A 325 3.84 5.27 5.47
CA HIS A 325 2.52 4.87 4.96
C HIS A 325 2.36 3.35 4.92
N ILE A 326 3.39 2.60 4.55
CA ILE A 326 3.36 1.13 4.59
C ILE A 326 3.14 0.63 6.04
N ALA A 327 3.80 1.24 7.03
CA ALA A 327 3.67 0.89 8.44
C ALA A 327 2.30 1.24 9.04
N ALA A 328 1.62 2.26 8.50
CA ALA A 328 0.32 2.73 8.96
C ALA A 328 -0.81 1.70 8.72
N ILE A 329 -0.66 0.83 7.72
CA ILE A 329 -1.75 -0.04 7.26
C ILE A 329 -2.05 -1.19 8.23
N ASN A 330 -1.11 -2.11 8.44
CA ASN A 330 -1.39 -3.34 9.20
C ASN A 330 -0.16 -3.88 9.94
N ALA A 331 -0.41 -4.79 10.89
CA ALA A 331 0.63 -5.37 11.74
C ALA A 331 1.67 -6.20 10.95
N ALA A 332 1.26 -6.86 9.86
CA ALA A 332 2.17 -7.66 9.05
C ALA A 332 3.24 -6.78 8.41
N ASN A 333 2.86 -5.65 7.81
CA ASN A 333 3.79 -4.67 7.25
C ASN A 333 4.78 -4.16 8.30
N ARG A 334 4.31 -3.89 9.53
CA ARG A 334 5.16 -3.44 10.64
C ARG A 334 6.19 -4.49 11.04
N VAL A 335 5.81 -5.77 11.00
CA VAL A 335 6.73 -6.89 11.24
C VAL A 335 7.74 -7.00 10.10
N THR A 336 7.31 -6.92 8.84
CA THR A 336 8.21 -6.99 7.69
C THR A 336 9.25 -5.87 7.71
N ILE A 337 8.84 -4.62 7.98
CA ILE A 337 9.79 -3.49 8.09
C ILE A 337 10.82 -3.73 9.20
N ALA A 338 10.40 -4.31 10.33
CA ALA A 338 11.32 -4.64 11.41
C ALA A 338 12.26 -5.80 11.06
N GLN A 339 11.76 -6.84 10.38
CA GLN A 339 12.55 -7.99 9.91
C GLN A 339 13.60 -7.59 8.88
N GLU A 340 13.28 -6.62 8.02
CA GLU A 340 14.20 -6.02 7.05
C GLU A 340 15.10 -4.93 7.69
N GLU A 341 15.24 -4.95 9.02
CA GLU A 341 16.13 -4.07 9.79
C GLU A 341 15.84 -2.56 9.65
N GLY A 342 14.58 -2.18 9.44
CA GLY A 342 14.16 -0.78 9.24
C GLY A 342 14.19 0.09 10.50
N ILE A 343 14.16 -0.48 11.70
CA ILE A 343 14.07 0.28 12.95
C ILE A 343 15.34 1.11 13.20
N ALA A 344 16.52 0.51 13.11
CA ALA A 344 17.76 1.21 13.44
C ALA A 344 18.05 2.42 12.53
N PRO A 345 17.87 2.34 11.18
CA PRO A 345 17.96 3.51 10.30
C PRO A 345 16.97 4.62 10.65
N LEU A 346 15.71 4.28 10.96
CA LEU A 346 14.70 5.28 11.36
C LEU A 346 15.09 5.97 12.68
N VAL A 347 15.62 5.24 13.66
CA VAL A 347 16.12 5.82 14.92
C VAL A 347 17.35 6.69 14.68
N ALA A 348 18.22 6.32 13.74
CA ALA A 348 19.36 7.16 13.35
C ALA A 348 18.90 8.52 12.77
N LEU A 349 17.83 8.54 11.95
CA LEU A 349 17.27 9.79 11.43
C LEU A 349 16.76 10.74 12.53
N LEU A 350 16.22 10.22 13.65
CA LEU A 350 15.87 11.06 14.80
C LEU A 350 17.09 11.81 15.39
N ARG A 351 18.31 11.28 15.19
CA ARG A 351 19.56 11.92 15.64
C ARG A 351 20.06 12.94 14.63
N THR A 352 20.25 12.52 13.38
CA THR A 352 21.04 13.26 12.38
C THR A 352 20.20 13.92 11.30
N GLY A 353 18.94 13.53 11.13
CA GLY A 353 18.09 14.01 10.04
C GLY A 353 17.74 15.50 10.13
N ASN A 354 17.36 16.06 8.99
CA ASN A 354 16.75 17.39 8.89
C ASN A 354 15.33 17.39 9.54
N PRO A 355 14.69 18.55 9.73
CA PRO A 355 13.39 18.62 10.40
C PRO A 355 12.29 17.75 9.75
N MET A 356 12.25 17.65 8.42
CA MET A 356 11.27 16.83 7.70
C MET A 356 11.55 15.34 7.90
N GLN A 357 12.80 14.90 7.73
CA GLN A 357 13.22 13.51 7.94
C GLN A 357 12.95 13.05 9.38
N LYS A 358 13.21 13.91 10.39
CA LYS A 358 12.90 13.63 11.80
C LYS A 358 11.40 13.44 12.03
N ASN A 359 10.59 14.27 11.38
CA ASN A 359 9.14 14.17 11.45
C ASN A 359 8.64 12.82 10.90
N LEU A 360 9.07 12.49 9.68
CA LEU A 360 8.71 11.24 9.01
C LEU A 360 9.22 10.01 9.79
N ALA A 361 10.43 10.07 10.32
CA ALA A 361 10.99 8.99 11.12
C ALA A 361 10.20 8.78 12.43
N ALA A 362 9.80 9.85 13.11
CA ALA A 362 8.96 9.76 14.31
C ALA A 362 7.60 9.11 13.98
N GLY A 363 6.98 9.52 12.87
CA GLY A 363 5.71 8.94 12.42
C GLY A 363 5.82 7.47 12.03
N ALA A 364 6.87 7.11 11.28
CA ALA A 364 7.14 5.73 10.90
C ALA A 364 7.38 4.86 12.15
N LEU A 365 8.20 5.31 13.11
CA LEU A 365 8.44 4.60 14.37
C LEU A 365 7.17 4.48 15.23
N GLY A 366 6.35 5.52 15.26
CA GLY A 366 5.06 5.49 15.97
C GLY A 366 4.08 4.51 15.36
N ASN A 367 4.02 4.44 14.03
CA ASN A 367 3.25 3.42 13.34
C ASN A 367 3.82 2.02 13.63
N LEU A 368 5.14 1.81 13.51
CA LEU A 368 5.80 0.53 13.79
C LEU A 368 5.57 0.01 15.23
N ALA A 369 5.46 0.92 16.20
CA ALA A 369 5.16 0.61 17.60
C ALA A 369 3.68 0.26 17.84
N CYS A 370 2.77 0.63 16.92
CA CYS A 370 1.34 0.43 17.10
C CYS A 370 0.98 -1.06 17.16
N ASP A 371 0.42 -1.49 18.29
CA ASP A 371 0.01 -2.88 18.57
C ASP A 371 1.09 -3.93 18.24
N ASN A 372 2.37 -3.61 18.47
CA ASN A 372 3.49 -4.53 18.21
C ASN A 372 4.58 -4.43 19.29
N ASP A 373 4.51 -5.33 20.28
CA ASP A 373 5.41 -5.33 21.43
C ASP A 373 6.88 -5.57 21.06
N GLN A 374 7.16 -6.45 20.10
CA GLN A 374 8.53 -6.73 19.67
C GLN A 374 9.19 -5.51 19.04
N ASN A 375 8.43 -4.80 18.19
CA ASN A 375 8.89 -3.54 17.62
C ASN A 375 9.09 -2.49 18.71
N CYS A 376 8.19 -2.35 19.67
CA CYS A 376 8.35 -1.42 20.80
C CYS A 376 9.66 -1.68 21.57
N ILE A 377 9.98 -2.94 21.86
CA ILE A 377 11.22 -3.34 22.52
C ILE A 377 12.43 -2.97 21.66
N ALA A 378 12.40 -3.30 20.37
CA ALA A 378 13.49 -3.00 19.45
C ALA A 378 13.73 -1.49 19.32
N ILE A 379 12.67 -0.69 19.14
CA ILE A 379 12.71 0.78 19.07
C ILE A 379 13.31 1.37 20.36
N ALA A 380 12.91 0.83 21.52
CA ALA A 380 13.43 1.26 22.81
C ALA A 380 14.92 0.92 22.99
N ARG A 381 15.33 -0.30 22.61
CA ARG A 381 16.73 -0.77 22.67
C ARG A 381 17.65 0.06 21.78
N GLU A 382 17.17 0.50 20.62
CA GLU A 382 17.90 1.42 19.73
C GLU A 382 18.01 2.85 20.30
N GLY A 383 17.39 3.14 21.45
CA GLY A 383 17.49 4.41 22.15
C GLY A 383 16.58 5.51 21.62
N ALA A 384 15.48 5.16 20.94
CA ALA A 384 14.57 6.14 20.35
C ALA A 384 13.85 7.02 21.39
N ILE A 385 13.56 6.48 22.58
CA ILE A 385 12.74 7.15 23.60
C ILE A 385 13.33 8.50 24.01
N SER A 386 14.64 8.56 24.31
CA SER A 386 15.29 9.81 24.72
C SER A 386 15.30 10.86 23.60
N LEU A 387 15.39 10.41 22.35
CA LEU A 387 15.36 11.28 21.17
C LEU A 387 13.96 11.84 20.93
N LEU A 388 12.93 10.99 21.03
CA LEU A 388 11.53 11.39 20.90
C LEU A 388 11.13 12.38 22.00
N VAL A 389 11.49 12.13 23.27
CA VAL A 389 11.23 13.08 24.37
C VAL A 389 11.93 14.44 24.14
N ARG A 390 13.14 14.43 23.56
CA ARG A 390 13.83 15.67 23.21
C ARG A 390 13.12 16.42 22.07
N LEU A 391 12.65 15.69 21.05
CA LEU A 391 11.86 16.28 19.95
C LEU A 391 10.52 16.83 20.44
N GLU A 392 9.86 16.18 21.41
CA GLU A 392 8.62 16.69 21.99
C GLU A 392 8.82 18.07 22.65
N ARG A 393 9.96 18.26 23.33
CA ARG A 393 10.28 19.50 24.06
C ARG A 393 10.80 20.63 23.18
N ALA A 394 11.53 20.30 22.12
CA ALA A 394 12.31 21.26 21.34
C ALA A 394 12.02 21.25 19.83
N GLY A 395 11.12 20.38 19.36
CA GLY A 395 10.72 20.25 17.95
C GLY A 395 9.67 21.27 17.53
N ILE A 396 9.46 21.37 16.22
CA ILE A 396 8.40 22.20 15.61
C ILE A 396 7.03 21.54 15.80
N GLU A 397 5.94 22.30 15.76
CA GLU A 397 4.58 21.77 16.00
C GLU A 397 4.23 20.56 15.12
N ALA A 398 4.60 20.60 13.83
CA ALA A 398 4.38 19.49 12.91
C ALA A 398 5.05 18.16 13.35
N GLN A 399 6.12 18.23 14.14
CA GLN A 399 6.82 17.06 14.68
C GLN A 399 6.16 16.48 15.93
N LYS A 400 5.54 17.33 16.76
CA LYS A 400 5.01 16.94 18.07
C LYS A 400 3.87 15.93 17.95
N GLU A 401 3.04 16.04 16.91
CA GLU A 401 1.94 15.09 16.70
C GLU A 401 2.45 13.66 16.50
N TYR A 402 3.41 13.46 15.59
CA TYR A 402 4.01 12.14 15.35
C TYR A 402 4.87 11.65 16.51
N VAL A 403 5.54 12.56 17.23
CA VAL A 403 6.32 12.22 18.42
C VAL A 403 5.40 11.76 19.55
N ALA A 404 4.29 12.45 19.80
CA ALA A 404 3.29 12.07 20.79
C ALA A 404 2.66 10.70 20.45
N LEU A 405 2.35 10.46 19.18
CA LEU A 405 1.89 9.14 18.70
C LEU A 405 2.91 8.05 19.02
N ALA A 406 4.18 8.28 18.71
CA ALA A 406 5.25 7.31 18.94
C ALA A 406 5.46 7.03 20.43
N LEU A 407 5.53 8.06 21.27
CA LEU A 407 5.68 7.91 22.72
C LEU A 407 4.47 7.20 23.34
N SER A 408 3.26 7.53 22.90
CA SER A 408 2.03 6.87 23.36
C SER A 408 2.02 5.38 23.04
N ASN A 409 2.40 5.00 21.82
CA ASN A 409 2.45 3.59 21.43
C ASN A 409 3.58 2.83 22.16
N LEU A 410 4.75 3.44 22.33
CA LEU A 410 5.86 2.84 23.07
C LEU A 410 5.56 2.66 24.57
N ALA A 411 4.72 3.52 25.15
CA ALA A 411 4.31 3.47 26.54
C ALA A 411 3.31 2.34 26.86
N LYS A 412 2.63 1.79 25.85
CA LYS A 412 1.67 0.68 26.03
C LYS A 412 2.34 -0.66 26.36
N ASN A 413 3.65 -0.80 26.16
CA ASN A 413 4.37 -2.06 26.36
C ASN A 413 4.95 -2.17 27.79
N GLU A 414 4.41 -3.11 28.58
CA GLU A 414 4.77 -3.40 29.98
C GLU A 414 6.24 -3.83 30.18
N THR A 415 6.92 -4.34 29.14
CA THR A 415 8.33 -4.79 29.22
C THR A 415 9.34 -3.64 29.13
N ASN A 416 8.88 -2.44 28.80
CA ASN A 416 9.71 -1.25 28.65
C ASN A 416 9.96 -0.61 30.04
N SER A 417 10.72 -1.29 30.89
CA SER A 417 10.99 -0.88 32.28
C SER A 417 11.65 0.51 32.41
N ALA A 418 12.22 1.05 31.33
CA ALA A 418 12.74 2.42 31.27
C ALA A 418 11.62 3.49 31.30
N LEU A 419 10.39 3.14 30.90
CA LEU A 419 9.22 4.03 30.96
C LEU A 419 8.47 3.88 32.30
N SER A 420 8.51 2.72 32.95
CA SER A 420 7.91 2.51 34.29
C SER A 420 8.49 3.50 35.31
N ALA A 421 9.81 3.76 35.28
CA ALA A 421 10.46 4.73 36.15
C ALA A 421 9.97 6.18 35.95
N CYS A 422 9.52 6.54 34.75
CA CYS A 422 8.91 7.84 34.46
C CYS A 422 7.40 7.85 34.74
N ILE A 423 6.72 6.70 34.62
CA ILE A 423 5.30 6.52 34.92
C ILE A 423 5.04 6.55 36.45
N HIS A 424 5.99 6.17 37.30
CA HIS A 424 5.81 6.20 38.77
C HIS A 424 5.57 7.59 39.38
N LEU A 425 5.76 8.68 38.62
CA LEU A 425 5.41 10.03 39.03
C LEU A 425 3.95 10.42 38.69
N MET A 426 3.19 9.56 37.99
CA MET A 426 1.78 9.75 37.59
C MET A 426 1.12 8.35 37.51
N THR A 427 0.29 7.84 38.41
CA THR A 427 -1.18 8.09 38.54
C THR A 427 -1.82 6.87 39.31
N PRO A 428 -3.03 6.97 39.93
CA PRO A 428 -3.72 5.95 40.77
C PRO A 428 -4.25 4.71 40.02
N LEU A 429 -4.94 3.76 40.69
CA LEU A 429 -5.59 2.55 40.12
C LEU A 429 -6.44 2.79 38.85
N LEU A 430 -6.83 4.03 38.56
CA LEU A 430 -7.45 4.47 37.31
C LEU A 430 -6.63 4.15 36.04
N ASN A 431 -5.34 3.81 36.18
CA ASN A 431 -4.44 3.46 35.08
C ASN A 431 -4.18 1.95 34.90
N LEU A 432 -4.91 1.06 35.59
CA LEU A 432 -4.79 -0.37 35.29
C LEU A 432 -5.14 -0.59 33.80
N VAL A 433 -4.20 -1.11 33.02
CA VAL A 433 -4.40 -1.39 31.60
C VAL A 433 -4.83 -2.84 31.46
N VAL A 434 -5.93 -3.05 30.74
CA VAL A 434 -6.38 -4.39 30.35
C VAL A 434 -5.61 -4.78 29.09
N PRO A 435 -4.88 -5.92 29.09
CA PRO A 435 -4.09 -6.35 27.93
C PRO A 435 -4.93 -6.37 26.65
N GLY A 436 -4.49 -5.63 25.63
CA GLY A 436 -5.15 -5.51 24.33
C GLY A 436 -6.43 -4.66 24.30
N ALA A 437 -6.80 -3.98 25.40
CA ALA A 437 -8.04 -3.21 25.49
C ALA A 437 -7.88 -1.78 26.03
N GLY A 438 -6.74 -1.45 26.66
CA GLY A 438 -6.45 -0.10 27.15
C GLY A 438 -6.89 0.12 28.60
N PRO A 439 -7.14 1.38 29.01
CA PRO A 439 -7.48 1.71 30.40
C PRO A 439 -8.72 0.96 30.89
N LEU A 440 -8.68 0.49 32.14
CA LEU A 440 -9.73 -0.33 32.76
C LEU A 440 -11.12 0.32 32.73
N VAL A 441 -11.22 1.61 33.08
CA VAL A 441 -12.50 2.34 33.13
C VAL A 441 -13.13 2.45 31.73
N ASN A 442 -12.30 2.69 30.72
CA ASN A 442 -12.74 2.74 29.32
C ASN A 442 -13.15 1.35 28.85
N THR A 443 -12.40 0.32 29.25
CA THR A 443 -12.69 -1.07 28.90
C THR A 443 -14.01 -1.53 29.51
N LEU A 444 -14.30 -1.20 30.77
CA LEU A 444 -15.57 -1.53 31.40
C LEU A 444 -16.74 -0.77 30.75
N SER A 445 -16.55 0.49 30.41
CA SER A 445 -17.56 1.26 29.66
C SER A 445 -17.83 0.63 28.28
N LYS A 446 -16.77 0.23 27.57
CA LYS A 446 -16.87 -0.51 26.30
C LYS A 446 -17.59 -1.84 26.49
N ILE A 447 -17.26 -2.62 27.52
CA ILE A 447 -17.94 -3.88 27.85
C ILE A 447 -19.44 -3.64 28.04
N LEU A 448 -19.83 -2.61 28.80
CA LEU A 448 -21.25 -2.30 29.00
C LEU A 448 -21.95 -1.96 27.67
N GLN A 449 -21.30 -1.18 26.80
CA GLN A 449 -21.81 -0.91 25.46
C GLN A 449 -21.99 -2.20 24.67
N LEU A 450 -20.97 -3.07 24.67
CA LEU A 450 -21.01 -4.35 23.96
C LEU A 450 -22.09 -5.30 24.52
N CYS A 451 -22.35 -5.28 25.83
CA CYS A 451 -23.44 -6.05 26.44
C CYS A 451 -24.80 -5.71 25.80
N SER A 452 -25.03 -4.45 25.41
CA SER A 452 -26.27 -4.01 24.76
C SER A 452 -26.44 -4.58 23.34
N GLU A 453 -25.35 -5.04 22.71
CA GLU A 453 -25.34 -5.64 21.38
C GLU A 453 -25.53 -7.18 21.41
N MET A 454 -25.71 -7.78 22.59
CA MET A 454 -25.78 -9.24 22.77
C MET A 454 -27.18 -9.85 22.60
N LYS A 455 -28.18 -9.07 22.16
CA LYS A 455 -29.57 -9.52 21.90
C LYS A 455 -30.14 -10.28 23.13
N GLU A 456 -30.62 -11.52 23.02
CA GLU A 456 -31.15 -12.29 24.16
C GLU A 456 -30.12 -12.57 25.27
N GLY A 457 -28.83 -12.44 24.99
CA GLY A 457 -27.76 -12.57 25.99
C GLY A 457 -27.49 -11.29 26.77
N GLN A 458 -28.13 -10.17 26.42
CA GLN A 458 -27.87 -8.84 26.99
C GLN A 458 -27.97 -8.82 28.51
N ASP A 459 -29.04 -9.38 29.08
CA ASP A 459 -29.28 -9.30 30.52
C ASP A 459 -28.22 -10.09 31.32
N ALA A 460 -27.86 -11.28 30.84
CA ALA A 460 -26.83 -12.12 31.45
C ALA A 460 -25.46 -11.44 31.41
N CYS A 461 -25.13 -10.83 30.27
CA CYS A 461 -23.90 -10.07 30.08
C CYS A 461 -23.87 -8.81 30.96
N THR A 462 -24.99 -8.10 31.06
CA THR A 462 -25.10 -6.89 31.89
C THR A 462 -24.93 -7.22 33.38
N ARG A 463 -25.51 -8.32 33.87
CA ARG A 463 -25.30 -8.79 35.25
C ARG A 463 -23.84 -9.13 35.53
N LEU A 464 -23.16 -9.83 34.62
CA LEU A 464 -21.73 -10.10 34.76
C LEU A 464 -20.91 -8.80 34.80
N HIS A 465 -21.25 -7.82 33.95
CA HIS A 465 -20.62 -6.50 34.00
C HIS A 465 -20.82 -5.80 35.36
N VAL A 466 -22.03 -5.86 35.94
CA VAL A 466 -22.30 -5.30 37.28
C VAL A 466 -21.37 -5.93 38.33
N ARG A 467 -21.23 -7.26 38.32
CA ARG A 467 -20.32 -7.97 39.24
C ARG A 467 -18.85 -7.54 39.09
N LEU A 468 -18.40 -7.30 37.85
CA LEU A 468 -17.06 -6.75 37.61
C LEU A 468 -16.93 -5.32 38.14
N LYS A 469 -17.94 -4.48 37.93
CA LYS A 469 -17.96 -3.10 38.42
C LYS A 469 -17.94 -3.03 39.94
N GLU A 470 -18.63 -3.94 40.64
CA GLU A 470 -18.57 -4.05 42.10
C GLU A 470 -17.15 -4.32 42.60
N ILE A 471 -16.41 -5.21 41.93
CA ILE A 471 -14.98 -5.45 42.24
C ILE A 471 -14.17 -4.17 42.04
N LEU A 472 -14.39 -3.40 40.97
CA LEU A 472 -13.70 -2.12 40.77
C LEU A 472 -13.99 -1.12 41.89
N THR A 473 -15.26 -0.93 42.26
CA THR A 473 -15.66 -0.01 43.34
C THR A 473 -14.96 -0.37 44.64
N GLU A 474 -14.87 -1.66 44.95
CA GLU A 474 -14.22 -2.14 46.16
C GLU A 474 -12.70 -1.92 46.11
N LEU A 475 -12.06 -2.21 44.97
CA LEU A 475 -10.63 -1.93 44.78
C LEU A 475 -10.31 -0.43 44.95
N GLN A 476 -11.18 0.46 44.46
CA GLN A 476 -11.06 1.91 44.65
C GLN A 476 -11.19 2.29 46.13
N THR A 477 -12.14 1.68 46.84
CA THR A 477 -12.35 1.91 48.29
C THR A 477 -11.14 1.44 49.10
N MET A 478 -10.53 0.30 48.75
CA MET A 478 -9.30 -0.19 49.38
C MET A 478 -8.13 0.79 49.17
N GLU A 479 -7.96 1.34 47.96
CA GLU A 479 -6.92 2.34 47.65
C GLU A 479 -7.13 3.64 48.43
N GLU A 480 -8.36 4.14 48.50
CA GLU A 480 -8.71 5.32 49.31
C GLU A 480 -8.38 5.13 50.80
N GLN A 481 -8.48 3.89 51.29
CA GLN A 481 -8.12 3.51 52.66
C GLN A 481 -6.62 3.20 52.84
N GLY A 482 -5.80 3.35 51.79
CA GLY A 482 -4.37 3.04 51.82
C GLY A 482 -4.05 1.54 51.91
N GLN A 483 -5.03 0.67 51.66
CA GLN A 483 -4.89 -0.77 51.66
C GLN A 483 -4.57 -1.26 50.25
N LEU A 484 -3.36 -1.76 50.05
CA LEU A 484 -2.94 -2.24 48.73
C LEU A 484 -3.58 -3.61 48.43
N PRO A 485 -4.35 -3.75 47.33
CA PRO A 485 -4.88 -5.04 46.95
C PRO A 485 -3.75 -6.01 46.54
N PRO A 486 -3.93 -7.33 46.72
CA PRO A 486 -2.93 -8.31 46.32
C PRO A 486 -2.63 -8.26 44.81
N ASN A 487 -1.36 -8.14 44.40
CA ASN A 487 -0.97 -8.08 42.98
C ASN A 487 -1.52 -9.24 42.13
N ARG A 488 -1.65 -10.44 42.71
CA ARG A 488 -2.24 -11.60 42.03
C ARG A 488 -3.73 -11.42 41.71
N ALA A 489 -4.48 -10.70 42.56
CA ALA A 489 -5.89 -10.40 42.34
C ALA A 489 -6.07 -9.35 41.23
N LEU A 490 -5.24 -8.30 41.21
CA LEU A 490 -5.23 -7.29 40.15
C LEU A 490 -4.92 -7.91 38.78
N GLY A 491 -3.89 -8.75 38.69
CA GLY A 491 -3.56 -9.45 37.45
C GLY A 491 -4.67 -10.38 36.97
N LYS A 492 -5.28 -11.16 37.88
CA LYS A 492 -6.43 -12.01 37.53
C LYS A 492 -7.64 -11.18 37.08
N TYR A 493 -7.88 -10.03 37.69
CA TYR A 493 -8.98 -9.12 37.31
C TYR A 493 -8.81 -8.59 35.88
N ALA A 494 -7.62 -8.11 35.53
CA ALA A 494 -7.31 -7.68 34.17
C ALA A 494 -7.49 -8.81 33.14
N VAL A 495 -7.00 -10.03 33.45
CA VAL A 495 -7.16 -11.20 32.57
C VAL A 495 -8.63 -11.60 32.39
N THR A 496 -9.42 -11.58 33.46
CA THR A 496 -10.86 -11.89 33.41
C THR A 496 -11.61 -10.88 32.53
N ILE A 497 -11.29 -9.59 32.66
CA ILE A 497 -11.88 -8.53 31.82
C ILE A 497 -11.48 -8.72 30.35
N ALA A 498 -10.21 -9.00 30.06
CA ALA A 498 -9.76 -9.28 28.69
C ALA A 498 -10.44 -10.52 28.09
N LYS A 499 -10.64 -11.57 28.89
CA LYS A 499 -11.42 -12.76 28.48
C LYS A 499 -12.87 -12.40 28.17
N TYR A 500 -13.49 -11.56 29.00
CA TYR A 500 -14.87 -11.13 28.80
C TYR A 500 -15.04 -10.23 27.58
N LEU A 501 -14.14 -9.28 27.37
CA LEU A 501 -14.15 -8.42 26.19
C LEU A 501 -14.04 -9.26 24.91
N ARG A 502 -13.11 -10.21 24.86
CA ARG A 502 -12.96 -11.12 23.70
C ARG A 502 -14.21 -11.95 23.44
N TYR A 503 -14.88 -12.40 24.50
CA TYR A 503 -16.17 -13.09 24.37
C TYR A 503 -17.23 -12.19 23.72
N LEU A 504 -17.40 -10.96 24.22
CA LEU A 504 -18.38 -10.01 23.68
C LEU A 504 -18.05 -9.63 22.23
N GLU A 505 -16.80 -9.32 21.93
CA GLU A 505 -16.36 -8.98 20.57
C GLU A 505 -16.55 -10.13 19.57
N ARG A 506 -16.44 -11.38 20.02
CA ARG A 506 -16.66 -12.58 19.20
C ARG A 506 -18.12 -12.80 18.84
N TYR A 507 -19.04 -12.56 19.77
CA TYR A 507 -20.44 -12.94 19.64
C TYR A 507 -21.40 -11.76 19.38
N ARG A 508 -20.98 -10.51 19.58
CA ARG A 508 -21.78 -9.32 19.27
C ARG A 508 -22.21 -9.28 17.80
N GLY A 509 -23.42 -8.79 17.55
CA GLY A 509 -23.92 -8.56 16.19
C GLY A 509 -24.10 -9.82 15.33
N LYS A 510 -23.89 -11.02 15.87
CA LYS A 510 -24.07 -12.27 15.11
C LYS A 510 -25.54 -12.49 14.73
N THR A 511 -25.74 -13.10 13.56
CA THR A 511 -27.07 -13.45 13.04
C THR A 511 -27.76 -14.47 13.96
N LEU A 512 -29.08 -14.58 13.89
CA LEU A 512 -29.82 -15.62 14.61
C LEU A 512 -29.29 -17.04 14.33
N VAL A 513 -28.94 -17.36 13.08
CA VAL A 513 -28.39 -18.67 12.69
C VAL A 513 -27.08 -18.96 13.40
N SER A 514 -26.13 -18.02 13.37
CA SER A 514 -24.83 -18.21 14.02
C SER A 514 -24.98 -18.38 15.53
N ARG A 515 -25.91 -17.64 16.16
CA ARG A 515 -26.17 -17.73 17.60
C ARG A 515 -26.83 -19.04 18.01
N LEU A 516 -27.71 -19.62 17.18
CA LEU A 516 -28.27 -20.95 17.40
C LEU A 516 -27.19 -22.03 17.33
N ILE A 517 -26.39 -22.02 16.26
CA ILE A 517 -25.30 -22.99 16.06
C ILE A 517 -24.27 -22.89 17.20
N LYS A 518 -23.93 -21.68 17.65
CA LYS A 518 -22.90 -21.46 18.67
C LYS A 518 -23.44 -21.39 20.10
N HIS A 519 -24.74 -21.61 20.31
CA HIS A 519 -25.39 -21.36 21.61
C HIS A 519 -24.67 -22.05 22.76
N GLN A 520 -24.42 -23.35 22.64
CA GLN A 520 -23.80 -24.15 23.70
C GLN A 520 -22.40 -23.63 24.07
N LYS A 521 -21.54 -23.41 23.07
CA LYS A 521 -20.18 -22.88 23.29
C LYS A 521 -20.19 -21.48 23.90
N MET A 522 -21.10 -20.62 23.45
CA MET A 522 -21.29 -19.28 23.99
C MET A 522 -21.65 -19.34 25.49
N MET A 523 -22.56 -20.23 25.88
CA MET A 523 -22.95 -20.40 27.29
C MET A 523 -21.83 -20.97 28.16
N GLU A 524 -21.05 -21.93 27.64
CA GLU A 524 -19.90 -22.50 28.35
C GLU A 524 -18.79 -21.46 28.59
N GLU A 525 -18.46 -20.64 27.59
CA GLU A 525 -17.46 -19.57 27.72
C GLU A 525 -17.89 -18.51 28.74
N LEU A 526 -19.17 -18.08 28.69
CA LEU A 526 -19.71 -17.07 29.60
C LEU A 526 -19.82 -17.59 31.05
N LEU A 527 -20.14 -18.87 31.23
CA LEU A 527 -20.11 -19.52 32.55
C LEU A 527 -18.69 -19.50 33.14
N ALA A 528 -17.69 -19.88 32.35
CA ALA A 528 -16.30 -19.88 32.80
C ALA A 528 -15.81 -18.49 33.21
N ILE A 529 -16.28 -17.42 32.55
CA ILE A 529 -15.96 -16.04 32.95
C ILE A 529 -16.65 -15.68 34.27
N ASN A 530 -17.91 -16.09 34.45
CA ASN A 530 -18.60 -15.88 35.72
C ASN A 530 -17.90 -16.59 36.90
N GLU A 531 -17.33 -17.77 36.66
CA GLU A 531 -16.52 -18.50 37.65
C GLU A 531 -15.19 -17.80 37.94
N ASP A 532 -14.55 -17.22 36.92
CA ASP A 532 -13.34 -16.39 37.11
C ASP A 532 -13.63 -15.16 37.99
N VAL A 533 -14.80 -14.54 37.82
CA VAL A 533 -15.28 -13.45 38.68
C VAL A 533 -15.54 -13.93 40.10
N ASP A 534 -16.20 -15.08 40.26
CA ASP A 534 -16.43 -15.72 41.58
C ASP A 534 -15.11 -16.00 42.32
N MET A 535 -14.06 -16.40 41.61
CA MET A 535 -12.72 -16.57 42.16
C MET A 535 -12.12 -15.24 42.65
N LEU A 536 -12.33 -14.15 41.92
CA LEU A 536 -11.84 -12.82 42.31
C LEU A 536 -12.52 -12.30 43.57
N PHE A 537 -13.83 -12.48 43.71
CA PHE A 537 -14.55 -12.18 44.96
C PHE A 537 -13.92 -12.92 46.16
N ARG A 538 -13.54 -14.20 46.00
CA ARG A 538 -12.84 -14.96 47.04
C ARG A 538 -11.43 -14.43 47.32
N MET A 539 -10.65 -14.12 46.29
CA MET A 539 -9.28 -13.62 46.42
C MET A 539 -9.20 -12.27 47.13
N LEU A 540 -10.21 -11.43 46.93
CA LEU A 540 -10.34 -10.11 47.55
C LEU A 540 -11.11 -10.15 48.88
N ASN A 541 -11.51 -11.33 49.34
CA ASN A 541 -12.27 -11.54 50.58
C ASN A 541 -13.62 -10.78 50.62
N LEU A 542 -14.30 -10.68 49.46
CA LEU A 542 -15.56 -9.94 49.27
C LEU A 542 -16.80 -10.80 49.53
N ALA A 543 -16.65 -11.84 50.36
CA ALA A 543 -17.57 -12.97 50.48
C ALA A 543 -18.96 -12.63 51.05
N SER A 544 -19.18 -11.41 51.53
CA SER A 544 -20.44 -10.93 52.10
C SER A 544 -21.36 -10.22 51.09
N THR A 545 -20.99 -10.14 49.82
CA THR A 545 -21.79 -9.41 48.80
C THR A 545 -22.96 -10.25 48.28
N ALA A 546 -24.16 -9.65 48.18
CA ALA A 546 -25.36 -10.29 47.61
C ALA A 546 -25.13 -10.85 46.18
N ALA A 547 -24.24 -10.20 45.42
CA ALA A 547 -23.82 -10.62 44.08
C ALA A 547 -23.10 -11.98 44.02
N MET A 548 -22.51 -12.45 45.12
CA MET A 548 -21.85 -13.77 45.20
C MET A 548 -22.84 -14.90 45.51
N MET A 549 -23.92 -14.63 46.25
CA MET A 549 -24.79 -15.68 46.80
C MET A 549 -25.81 -16.22 45.78
N ASP A 550 -26.26 -15.39 44.82
CA ASP A 550 -27.43 -15.74 43.98
C ASP A 550 -27.13 -15.88 42.47
N TRP A 551 -25.92 -15.56 42.00
CA TRP A 551 -25.63 -15.50 40.56
C TRP A 551 -25.77 -16.86 39.85
N LYS A 552 -25.50 -17.98 40.53
CA LYS A 552 -25.64 -19.33 39.96
C LYS A 552 -27.11 -19.72 39.72
N GLN A 553 -28.01 -19.28 40.60
CA GLN A 553 -29.45 -19.47 40.41
C GLN A 553 -29.95 -18.57 39.28
N GLN A 554 -29.48 -17.32 39.25
CA GLN A 554 -29.79 -16.38 38.18
C GLN A 554 -29.31 -16.87 36.82
N TRP A 555 -28.11 -17.46 36.72
CA TRP A 555 -27.57 -18.04 35.50
C TRP A 555 -28.50 -19.09 34.85
N GLN A 556 -29.11 -19.95 35.67
CA GLN A 556 -30.07 -20.95 35.18
C GLN A 556 -31.38 -20.33 34.68
N ALA A 557 -31.80 -19.20 35.25
CA ALA A 557 -32.95 -18.43 34.74
C ALA A 557 -32.58 -17.75 33.42
N ASP A 558 -31.40 -17.16 33.34
CA ASP A 558 -30.88 -16.45 32.18
C ASP A 558 -30.75 -17.36 30.96
N ARG A 559 -30.17 -18.55 31.14
CA ARG A 559 -30.06 -19.55 30.06
C ARG A 559 -31.43 -19.93 29.51
N ARG A 560 -32.40 -20.18 30.39
CA ARG A 560 -33.77 -20.54 29.97
C ARG A 560 -34.47 -19.40 29.24
N ALA A 561 -34.33 -18.16 29.73
CA ALA A 561 -34.87 -16.99 29.07
C ALA A 561 -34.26 -16.81 27.68
N GLN A 562 -32.95 -17.04 27.56
CA GLN A 562 -32.22 -16.98 26.30
C GLN A 562 -32.70 -18.02 25.28
N GLU A 563 -32.84 -19.28 25.71
CA GLU A 563 -33.39 -20.37 24.89
C GLU A 563 -34.83 -20.08 24.44
N GLN A 564 -35.68 -19.56 25.33
CA GLN A 564 -37.07 -19.19 25.02
C GLN A 564 -37.16 -18.03 24.03
N ALA A 565 -36.32 -17.00 24.19
CA ALA A 565 -36.26 -15.87 23.27
C ALA A 565 -35.83 -16.32 21.87
N MET A 566 -34.78 -17.15 21.77
CA MET A 566 -34.35 -17.74 20.49
C MET A 566 -35.46 -18.58 19.86
N ALA A 567 -36.14 -19.42 20.65
CA ALA A 567 -37.25 -20.23 20.17
C ALA A 567 -38.41 -19.36 19.62
N ALA A 568 -38.76 -18.28 20.31
CA ALA A 568 -39.78 -17.34 19.86
C ALA A 568 -39.40 -16.66 18.54
N MET A 569 -38.13 -16.28 18.36
CA MET A 569 -37.63 -15.71 17.10
C MET A 569 -37.68 -16.71 15.95
N VAL A 570 -37.23 -17.96 16.19
CA VAL A 570 -37.21 -19.03 15.18
C VAL A 570 -38.62 -19.39 14.71
N ASN A 571 -39.61 -19.35 15.62
CA ASN A 571 -41.01 -19.64 15.29
C ASN A 571 -41.74 -18.46 14.62
N ASN A 572 -41.07 -17.32 14.41
CA ASN A 572 -41.64 -16.16 13.75
C ASN A 572 -41.03 -15.97 12.35
N ASP A 573 -41.76 -16.43 11.33
CA ASP A 573 -41.37 -16.33 9.91
C ASP A 573 -40.88 -14.93 9.52
N THR A 574 -41.56 -13.87 9.99
CA THR A 574 -41.22 -12.49 9.64
C THR A 574 -39.89 -12.04 10.24
N VAL A 575 -39.54 -12.53 11.44
CA VAL A 575 -38.27 -12.23 12.10
C VAL A 575 -37.14 -12.99 11.42
N VAL A 576 -37.35 -14.27 11.10
CA VAL A 576 -36.37 -15.11 10.38
C VAL A 576 -36.03 -14.48 9.03
N LEU A 577 -37.02 -14.06 8.24
CA LEU A 577 -36.78 -13.40 6.96
C LEU A 577 -36.10 -12.03 7.09
N ARG A 578 -36.45 -11.24 8.11
CA ARG A 578 -35.83 -9.92 8.31
C ARG A 578 -34.33 -10.03 8.65
N GLU A 579 -33.93 -11.07 9.38
CA GLU A 579 -32.52 -11.36 9.64
C GLU A 579 -31.79 -11.87 8.38
N LEU A 580 -32.50 -12.48 7.44
CA LEU A 580 -31.96 -13.08 6.21
C LEU A 580 -32.37 -12.23 4.98
N GLN A 581 -31.74 -11.06 4.89
CA GLN A 581 -32.15 -9.96 4.00
C GLN A 581 -32.14 -10.30 2.51
N ASP A 582 -31.26 -11.20 2.07
CA ASP A 582 -31.09 -11.57 0.66
C ASP A 582 -31.10 -13.10 0.44
N THR A 583 -31.28 -13.50 -0.81
CA THR A 583 -31.33 -14.92 -1.22
C THR A 583 -30.05 -15.68 -0.87
N ARG A 584 -28.88 -15.03 -0.93
CA ARG A 584 -27.59 -15.66 -0.63
C ARG A 584 -27.47 -15.97 0.86
N ALA A 585 -27.80 -15.02 1.73
CA ALA A 585 -27.84 -15.20 3.18
C ALA A 585 -28.80 -16.33 3.58
N GLN A 586 -29.91 -16.48 2.86
CA GLN A 586 -30.86 -17.57 3.07
C GLN A 586 -30.25 -18.93 2.68
N VAL A 587 -29.59 -19.03 1.52
CA VAL A 587 -28.91 -20.26 1.08
C VAL A 587 -27.75 -20.61 2.02
N GLU A 588 -26.92 -19.64 2.40
CA GLU A 588 -25.84 -19.82 3.37
C GLU A 588 -26.37 -20.34 4.71
N SER A 589 -27.46 -19.77 5.19
CA SER A 589 -28.11 -20.19 6.43
C SER A 589 -28.60 -21.63 6.38
N VAL A 590 -29.24 -22.04 5.27
CA VAL A 590 -29.70 -23.43 5.10
C VAL A 590 -28.51 -24.39 5.04
N MET A 591 -27.43 -24.04 4.34
CA MET A 591 -26.22 -24.87 4.27
C MET A 591 -25.55 -25.03 5.64
N LEU A 592 -25.42 -23.93 6.41
CA LEU A 592 -24.85 -23.96 7.76
C LEU A 592 -25.71 -24.80 8.73
N LEU A 593 -27.03 -24.59 8.74
CA LEU A 593 -27.95 -25.34 9.60
C LEU A 593 -27.96 -26.83 9.22
N LYS A 594 -27.97 -27.14 7.93
CA LYS A 594 -27.93 -28.52 7.43
C LYS A 594 -26.63 -29.20 7.82
N PHE A 595 -25.48 -28.55 7.63
CA PHE A 595 -24.18 -29.07 8.04
C PHE A 595 -24.14 -29.35 9.55
N GLU A 596 -24.62 -28.43 10.38
CA GLU A 596 -24.61 -28.62 11.84
C GLU A 596 -25.52 -29.79 12.27
N VAL A 597 -26.72 -29.91 11.68
CA VAL A 597 -27.68 -30.98 12.00
C VAL A 597 -27.25 -32.35 11.47
N GLU A 598 -26.59 -32.43 10.32
CA GLU A 598 -26.21 -33.69 9.69
C GLU A 598 -24.82 -34.19 10.12
N GLN A 599 -23.85 -33.29 10.31
CA GLN A 599 -22.46 -33.64 10.56
C GLN A 599 -22.01 -33.40 12.00
N ARG A 600 -22.75 -32.62 12.80
CA ARG A 600 -22.32 -32.18 14.15
C ARG A 600 -23.41 -32.22 15.22
N ALA A 601 -24.49 -32.96 14.99
CA ALA A 601 -25.59 -33.09 15.94
C ALA A 601 -25.14 -33.47 17.37
N GLU A 602 -24.12 -34.31 17.50
CA GLU A 602 -23.55 -34.74 18.79
C GLU A 602 -22.97 -33.60 19.65
N ARG A 603 -22.62 -32.45 19.05
CA ARG A 603 -22.06 -31.30 19.76
C ARG A 603 -23.13 -30.37 20.32
N GLN A 604 -24.40 -30.65 20.03
CA GLN A 604 -25.53 -29.78 20.28
C GLN A 604 -26.52 -30.44 21.24
N ASN A 605 -27.21 -29.62 22.04
CA ASN A 605 -28.31 -30.12 22.85
C ASN A 605 -29.56 -30.37 21.97
N ALA A 606 -30.47 -31.24 22.45
CA ALA A 606 -31.64 -31.66 21.67
C ALA A 606 -32.57 -30.50 21.27
N GLU A 607 -32.70 -29.48 22.12
CA GLU A 607 -33.56 -28.33 21.86
C GLU A 607 -32.98 -27.42 20.77
N MET A 608 -31.67 -27.15 20.79
CA MET A 608 -31.01 -26.37 19.73
C MET A 608 -31.09 -27.09 18.39
N ILE A 609 -30.90 -28.41 18.33
CA ILE A 609 -31.10 -29.19 17.09
C ILE A 609 -32.53 -29.06 16.58
N ARG A 610 -33.52 -29.11 17.48
CA ARG A 610 -34.93 -28.92 17.12
C ARG A 610 -35.15 -27.53 16.53
N LEU A 611 -34.64 -26.47 17.16
CA LEU A 611 -34.74 -25.10 16.66
C LEU A 611 -34.02 -24.91 15.32
N MET A 612 -32.83 -25.49 15.14
CA MET A 612 -32.10 -25.44 13.88
C MET A 612 -32.90 -26.10 12.74
N ARG A 613 -33.51 -27.26 12.99
CA ARG A 613 -34.40 -27.92 12.02
C ARG A 613 -35.64 -27.07 11.69
N THR A 614 -36.26 -26.47 12.70
CA THR A 614 -37.41 -25.57 12.50
C THR A 614 -37.02 -24.35 11.67
N MET A 615 -35.89 -23.69 12.00
CA MET A 615 -35.43 -22.52 11.27
C MET A 615 -35.11 -22.87 9.81
N MET A 616 -34.41 -23.98 9.57
CA MET A 616 -34.13 -24.47 8.23
C MET A 616 -35.42 -24.71 7.44
N ALA A 617 -36.42 -25.39 8.03
CA ALA A 617 -37.71 -25.62 7.39
C ALA A 617 -38.47 -24.32 7.07
N THR A 618 -38.41 -23.33 7.96
CA THR A 618 -39.01 -22.01 7.74
C THR A 618 -38.36 -21.27 6.59
N VAL A 619 -37.02 -21.24 6.52
CA VAL A 619 -36.30 -20.56 5.41
C VAL A 619 -36.62 -21.24 4.08
N VAL A 620 -36.57 -22.57 4.03
CA VAL A 620 -36.87 -23.35 2.81
C VAL A 620 -38.28 -23.08 2.30
N ARG A 621 -39.28 -23.17 3.19
CA ARG A 621 -40.69 -22.93 2.84
C ARG A 621 -40.91 -21.51 2.34
N THR A 622 -40.33 -20.52 3.01
CA THR A 622 -40.66 -19.11 2.77
C THR A 622 -39.92 -18.55 1.55
N SER A 623 -38.70 -19.02 1.30
CA SER A 623 -37.90 -18.62 0.14
C SER A 623 -38.17 -19.47 -1.12
N GLN A 624 -39.04 -20.48 -1.02
CA GLN A 624 -39.33 -21.45 -2.10
C GLN A 624 -38.07 -22.10 -2.69
N MET A 625 -37.01 -22.20 -1.90
CA MET A 625 -35.73 -22.76 -2.35
C MET A 625 -35.75 -24.28 -2.30
N THR A 626 -34.96 -24.90 -3.16
CA THR A 626 -34.71 -26.34 -3.08
C THR A 626 -33.53 -26.60 -2.15
N VAL A 627 -33.67 -27.58 -1.25
CA VAL A 627 -32.57 -27.98 -0.38
C VAL A 627 -31.72 -28.98 -1.13
N GLU A 628 -30.61 -28.53 -1.66
CA GLU A 628 -29.64 -29.40 -2.30
C GLU A 628 -28.91 -30.29 -1.27
N ARG A 629 -28.28 -31.35 -1.77
CA ARG A 629 -27.44 -32.20 -0.94
C ARG A 629 -26.21 -31.40 -0.51
N LEU A 630 -25.83 -31.52 0.76
CA LEU A 630 -24.64 -30.87 1.27
C LEU A 630 -23.39 -31.38 0.52
N PRO A 631 -22.62 -30.50 -0.14
CA PRO A 631 -21.41 -30.92 -0.84
C PRO A 631 -20.40 -31.55 0.12
N PRO A 632 -19.67 -32.61 -0.29
CA PRO A 632 -18.72 -33.30 0.59
C PRO A 632 -17.56 -32.43 1.05
N TRP A 633 -17.23 -31.38 0.29
CA TRP A 633 -16.19 -30.40 0.57
C TRP A 633 -16.70 -29.17 1.34
N PHE A 634 -18.01 -29.08 1.63
CA PHE A 634 -18.57 -27.90 2.28
C PHE A 634 -17.93 -27.68 3.66
N LEU A 635 -17.41 -26.47 3.88
CA LEU A 635 -16.75 -26.06 5.09
C LEU A 635 -17.34 -24.75 5.60
N PRO A 636 -17.94 -24.72 6.81
CA PRO A 636 -18.45 -23.48 7.41
C PRO A 636 -17.35 -22.42 7.54
N SER A 637 -17.68 -21.17 7.22
CA SER A 637 -16.79 -20.01 7.40
C SER A 637 -16.27 -19.87 8.83
N ASP A 638 -17.10 -20.23 9.82
CA ASP A 638 -16.76 -20.15 11.23
C ASP A 638 -15.68 -21.15 11.70
N ASP A 639 -15.36 -22.18 10.90
CA ASP A 639 -14.29 -23.14 11.21
C ASP A 639 -12.91 -22.68 10.73
N VAL A 640 -12.87 -21.58 9.98
CA VAL A 640 -11.68 -21.04 9.34
C VAL A 640 -11.43 -19.65 9.91
N THR A 641 -10.27 -19.47 10.54
CA THR A 641 -9.80 -18.14 10.92
C THR A 641 -8.89 -17.64 9.82
N PHE A 642 -9.27 -16.52 9.20
CA PHE A 642 -8.48 -15.87 8.16
C PHE A 642 -7.53 -14.88 8.84
N GLU A 643 -6.28 -14.87 8.42
CA GLU A 643 -5.46 -13.68 8.64
C GLU A 643 -6.06 -12.53 7.82
N PRO A 644 -6.26 -11.36 8.43
CA PRO A 644 -6.97 -10.26 7.77
C PRO A 644 -6.24 -9.80 6.50
N ASN A 645 -4.91 -9.94 6.45
CA ASN A 645 -4.09 -9.52 5.32
C ASN A 645 -3.85 -10.71 4.38
N PRO A 646 -4.17 -10.60 3.09
CA PRO A 646 -3.76 -11.59 2.11
C PRO A 646 -2.25 -11.52 1.85
N PHE A 647 -1.59 -12.68 1.68
CA PHE A 647 -0.19 -12.77 1.27
C PHE A 647 -0.01 -12.86 -0.25
N ALA A 648 -1.10 -13.09 -0.99
CA ALA A 648 -1.11 -12.99 -2.45
C ALA A 648 -2.49 -12.52 -2.93
N CYS A 649 -2.52 -11.69 -3.97
CA CYS A 649 -3.75 -11.24 -4.62
C CYS A 649 -3.60 -11.37 -6.14
N GLY A 650 -4.66 -11.75 -6.83
CA GLY A 650 -4.70 -11.86 -8.29
C GLY A 650 -6.02 -11.37 -8.85
N SER A 651 -6.19 -11.46 -10.17
CA SER A 651 -7.43 -11.02 -10.86
C SER A 651 -8.69 -11.75 -10.41
N PHE A 652 -8.56 -12.91 -9.76
CA PHE A 652 -9.69 -13.77 -9.38
C PHE A 652 -9.96 -13.78 -7.87
N GLY A 653 -9.15 -13.10 -7.05
CA GLY A 653 -9.28 -13.21 -5.61
C GLY A 653 -8.06 -12.84 -4.78
N SER A 654 -8.22 -12.93 -3.47
CA SER A 654 -7.16 -12.77 -2.47
C SER A 654 -6.84 -14.11 -1.83
N VAL A 655 -5.62 -14.27 -1.33
CA VAL A 655 -5.12 -15.50 -0.73
C VAL A 655 -4.54 -15.15 0.64
N HIS A 656 -5.10 -15.75 1.67
CA HIS A 656 -4.80 -15.48 3.07
C HIS A 656 -4.16 -16.69 3.71
N HIS A 657 -3.26 -16.49 4.66
CA HIS A 657 -2.96 -17.54 5.62
C HIS A 657 -4.13 -17.67 6.58
N GLY A 658 -4.29 -18.84 7.16
CA GLY A 658 -5.36 -19.07 8.11
C GLY A 658 -5.11 -20.27 9.00
N LEU A 659 -6.01 -20.44 9.95
CA LEU A 659 -6.08 -21.59 10.83
C LEU A 659 -7.40 -22.31 10.60
N TRP A 660 -7.31 -23.63 10.42
CA TRP A 660 -8.48 -24.49 10.31
C TRP A 660 -8.59 -25.41 11.53
N GLY A 661 -9.79 -25.50 12.10
CA GLY A 661 -10.11 -26.41 13.21
C GLY A 661 -9.26 -26.13 14.46
N SER A 662 -8.49 -27.13 14.91
CA SER A 662 -7.67 -27.05 16.13
C SER A 662 -6.34 -26.31 15.96
N GLY A 663 -6.17 -25.51 14.89
CA GLY A 663 -4.96 -24.71 14.64
C GLY A 663 -4.07 -25.21 13.51
N THR A 664 -4.59 -26.04 12.60
CA THR A 664 -3.86 -26.45 11.40
C THR A 664 -3.63 -25.23 10.52
N LYS A 665 -2.37 -24.94 10.16
CA LYS A 665 -2.04 -23.87 9.21
C LYS A 665 -2.53 -24.24 7.82
N VAL A 666 -3.23 -23.30 7.20
CA VAL A 666 -3.83 -23.48 5.89
C VAL A 666 -3.68 -22.20 5.06
N VAL A 667 -3.85 -22.36 3.76
CA VAL A 667 -4.04 -21.25 2.84
C VAL A 667 -5.51 -21.15 2.49
N VAL A 668 -6.04 -19.93 2.48
CA VAL A 668 -7.44 -19.64 2.19
C VAL A 668 -7.53 -18.71 0.99
N LYS A 669 -8.02 -19.24 -0.13
CA LYS A 669 -8.23 -18.48 -1.37
C LYS A 669 -9.66 -17.95 -1.40
N CYS A 670 -9.82 -16.64 -1.22
CA CYS A 670 -11.08 -15.92 -1.27
C CYS A 670 -11.32 -15.38 -2.67
N PHE A 671 -12.51 -15.59 -3.22
CA PHE A 671 -12.85 -15.10 -4.54
C PHE A 671 -13.40 -13.67 -4.44
N LEU A 672 -12.77 -12.73 -5.17
CA LEU A 672 -13.25 -11.36 -5.30
C LEU A 672 -14.44 -11.39 -6.25
N ILE A 673 -15.65 -11.33 -5.70
CA ILE A 673 -16.86 -11.32 -6.49
C ILE A 673 -17.67 -10.11 -6.08
N ASP A 674 -17.87 -9.22 -7.05
CA ASP A 674 -18.73 -8.06 -6.89
C ASP A 674 -20.16 -8.54 -6.64
N ALA A 675 -20.74 -8.14 -5.50
CA ALA A 675 -22.01 -8.66 -4.98
C ALA A 675 -23.19 -8.46 -5.95
N MET A 676 -23.03 -7.60 -6.97
CA MET A 676 -24.02 -7.34 -8.01
C MET A 676 -23.90 -8.24 -9.27
N SER A 677 -22.92 -9.15 -9.36
CA SER A 677 -22.58 -9.83 -10.63
C SER A 677 -22.68 -11.38 -10.64
N LEU A 678 -23.08 -12.04 -9.56
CA LEU A 678 -23.32 -13.49 -9.59
C LEU A 678 -24.58 -13.81 -10.39
N ASN A 679 -24.40 -14.16 -11.66
CA ASN A 679 -25.38 -15.00 -12.34
C ASN A 679 -25.13 -16.47 -11.97
N GLU A 680 -26.18 -17.29 -12.00
CA GLU A 680 -26.12 -18.74 -11.66
C GLU A 680 -24.98 -19.48 -12.38
N ARG A 681 -24.62 -19.03 -13.59
CA ARG A 681 -23.51 -19.62 -14.38
C ARG A 681 -22.14 -19.42 -13.73
N ALA A 682 -21.89 -18.28 -13.07
CA ALA A 682 -20.63 -18.04 -12.38
C ALA A 682 -20.50 -18.92 -11.14
N GLN A 683 -21.58 -19.06 -10.38
CA GLN A 683 -21.64 -19.94 -9.21
C GLN A 683 -21.42 -21.41 -9.60
N GLN A 684 -22.08 -21.87 -10.66
CA GLN A 684 -21.94 -23.24 -11.15
C GLN A 684 -20.52 -23.56 -11.64
N LYS A 685 -19.82 -22.57 -12.21
CA LYS A 685 -18.39 -22.71 -12.57
C LYS A 685 -17.49 -22.85 -11.34
N ILE A 686 -17.72 -22.05 -10.30
CA ILE A 686 -16.96 -22.13 -9.04
C ILE A 686 -17.17 -23.50 -8.39
N GLU A 687 -18.42 -23.96 -8.30
CA GLU A 687 -18.73 -25.28 -7.75
C GLU A 687 -18.10 -26.41 -8.56
N THR A 688 -18.13 -26.33 -9.90
CA THR A 688 -17.48 -27.32 -10.77
C THR A 688 -15.97 -27.37 -10.56
N GLU A 689 -15.31 -26.21 -10.43
CA GLU A 689 -13.87 -26.13 -10.16
C GLU A 689 -13.51 -26.72 -8.79
N ILE A 690 -14.32 -26.42 -7.77
CA ILE A 690 -14.19 -26.98 -6.42
C ILE A 690 -14.36 -28.50 -6.43
N ASP A 691 -15.39 -29.02 -7.11
CA ASP A 691 -15.67 -30.45 -7.22
C ASP A 691 -14.49 -31.20 -7.85
N ILE A 692 -13.90 -30.64 -8.90
CA ILE A 692 -12.75 -31.21 -9.58
C ILE A 692 -11.54 -31.22 -8.62
N TRP A 693 -11.21 -30.09 -7.99
CA TRP A 693 -10.03 -29.99 -7.13
C TRP A 693 -10.16 -30.87 -5.88
N HIS A 694 -11.34 -30.93 -5.27
CA HIS A 694 -11.57 -31.78 -4.10
C HIS A 694 -11.30 -33.27 -4.36
N GLN A 695 -11.47 -33.73 -5.61
CA GLN A 695 -11.18 -35.11 -6.01
C GLN A 695 -9.69 -35.38 -6.27
N LEU A 696 -8.84 -34.36 -6.29
CA LEU A 696 -7.40 -34.51 -6.50
C LEU A 696 -6.69 -34.89 -5.20
N ASN A 697 -6.00 -36.02 -5.22
CA ASN A 697 -5.19 -36.48 -4.11
C ASN A 697 -3.89 -37.08 -4.64
N HIS A 698 -2.82 -36.28 -4.63
CA HIS A 698 -1.50 -36.66 -5.13
C HIS A 698 -0.43 -35.90 -4.35
N PRO A 699 0.71 -36.52 -3.96
CA PRO A 699 1.76 -35.87 -3.16
C PRO A 699 2.44 -34.67 -3.85
N ASN A 700 2.23 -34.49 -5.15
CA ASN A 700 2.78 -33.37 -5.94
C ASN A 700 1.69 -32.43 -6.48
N VAL A 701 0.49 -32.45 -5.90
CA VAL A 701 -0.60 -31.52 -6.20
C VAL A 701 -1.13 -30.97 -4.87
N ILE A 702 -1.29 -29.64 -4.78
CA ILE A 702 -1.78 -28.98 -3.56
C ILE A 702 -3.13 -29.57 -3.16
N LYS A 703 -3.21 -30.10 -1.94
CA LYS A 703 -4.42 -30.72 -1.43
C LYS A 703 -5.44 -29.65 -1.01
N MET A 704 -6.66 -29.80 -1.49
CA MET A 704 -7.81 -29.06 -1.00
C MET A 704 -8.40 -29.74 0.24
N PHE A 705 -8.69 -28.96 1.28
CA PHE A 705 -9.32 -29.45 2.51
C PHE A 705 -10.83 -29.22 2.53
N GLY A 706 -11.31 -28.10 1.99
CA GLY A 706 -12.73 -27.77 1.92
C GLY A 706 -12.98 -26.39 1.35
N ALA A 707 -14.23 -26.01 1.18
CA ALA A 707 -14.62 -24.71 0.62
C ALA A 707 -16.02 -24.27 1.07
N SER A 708 -16.30 -22.98 0.93
CA SER A 708 -17.64 -22.42 1.03
C SER A 708 -17.93 -21.59 -0.21
N HIS A 709 -18.90 -22.05 -1.01
CA HIS A 709 -19.37 -21.33 -2.19
C HIS A 709 -20.42 -20.26 -1.83
N VAL A 710 -21.10 -20.43 -0.69
CA VAL A 710 -22.20 -19.56 -0.23
C VAL A 710 -21.72 -18.39 0.63
N SER A 711 -20.59 -18.52 1.33
CA SER A 711 -20.08 -17.45 2.20
C SER A 711 -19.72 -16.20 1.39
N SER A 712 -19.68 -15.04 2.05
CA SER A 712 -19.24 -13.79 1.44
C SER A 712 -17.94 -13.28 2.10
N PRO A 713 -16.79 -13.31 1.41
CA PRO A 713 -16.57 -13.88 0.07
C PRO A 713 -16.60 -15.43 0.07
N PRO A 714 -16.83 -16.08 -1.09
CA PRO A 714 -16.62 -17.52 -1.22
C PRO A 714 -15.15 -17.85 -1.06
N PHE A 715 -14.82 -19.02 -0.53
CA PHE A 715 -13.43 -19.39 -0.30
C PHE A 715 -13.14 -20.89 -0.50
N ILE A 716 -11.87 -21.19 -0.75
CA ILE A 716 -11.28 -22.54 -0.73
C ILE A 716 -10.18 -22.57 0.34
N VAL A 717 -10.14 -23.64 1.13
CA VAL A 717 -9.07 -23.94 2.09
C VAL A 717 -8.21 -25.07 1.55
N CYS A 718 -6.89 -24.85 1.49
CA CYS A 718 -5.93 -25.81 0.98
C CYS A 718 -4.61 -25.82 1.77
N GLU A 719 -3.74 -26.76 1.41
CA GLU A 719 -2.41 -26.92 1.98
C GLU A 719 -1.55 -25.67 1.79
N ASP A 720 -0.78 -25.34 2.83
CA ASP A 720 0.17 -24.23 2.82
C ASP A 720 1.50 -24.66 2.17
N ALA A 721 1.77 -24.11 0.98
CA ALA A 721 3.04 -24.28 0.28
C ALA A 721 4.12 -23.39 0.89
N THR A 722 4.60 -23.75 2.09
CA THR A 722 5.45 -22.91 2.96
C THR A 722 6.77 -22.43 2.32
N ASN A 723 7.21 -23.05 1.23
CA ASN A 723 8.44 -22.70 0.52
C ASN A 723 8.23 -21.71 -0.64
N GLY A 724 6.98 -21.34 -0.94
CA GLY A 724 6.64 -20.43 -2.03
C GLY A 724 6.83 -21.04 -3.41
N ASN A 725 7.01 -20.18 -4.43
CA ASN A 725 7.22 -20.63 -5.80
C ASN A 725 8.65 -21.16 -6.02
N LEU A 726 8.81 -21.98 -7.07
CA LEU A 726 10.08 -22.65 -7.38
C LEU A 726 11.24 -21.66 -7.55
N CYS A 727 11.06 -20.55 -8.28
CA CYS A 727 12.12 -19.57 -8.51
C CYS A 727 12.63 -18.96 -7.19
N SER A 728 11.71 -18.51 -6.34
CA SER A 728 12.01 -17.95 -5.02
C SER A 728 12.60 -18.97 -4.05
N PHE A 729 12.31 -20.26 -4.21
CA PHE A 729 12.92 -21.33 -3.41
C PHE A 729 14.37 -21.59 -3.85
N LEU A 730 14.61 -21.68 -5.16
CA LEU A 730 15.92 -21.94 -5.74
C LEU A 730 16.91 -20.79 -5.53
N SER A 731 16.43 -19.54 -5.44
CA SER A 731 17.29 -18.37 -5.20
C SER A 731 17.84 -18.27 -3.77
N ARG A 732 17.34 -19.07 -2.82
CA ARG A 732 17.74 -18.99 -1.41
C ARG A 732 19.09 -19.64 -1.10
N SER A 733 19.53 -20.63 -1.88
CA SER A 733 20.82 -21.31 -1.68
C SER A 733 21.24 -22.17 -2.87
N ASP A 734 22.55 -22.41 -3.00
CA ASP A 734 23.11 -23.34 -3.99
C ASP A 734 22.65 -24.79 -3.74
N ASP A 735 22.43 -25.17 -2.48
CA ASP A 735 21.87 -26.48 -2.13
C ASP A 735 20.42 -26.65 -2.61
N ASN A 736 19.63 -25.58 -2.63
CA ASN A 736 18.29 -25.59 -3.23
C ASN A 736 18.39 -25.71 -4.75
N GLN A 737 19.33 -25.01 -5.41
CA GLN A 737 19.54 -25.12 -6.85
C GLN A 737 19.85 -26.56 -7.28
N ARG A 738 20.63 -27.32 -6.49
CA ARG A 738 20.91 -28.74 -6.75
C ARG A 738 19.65 -29.62 -6.76
N GLN A 739 18.56 -29.18 -6.15
CA GLN A 739 17.29 -29.90 -6.11
C GLN A 739 16.40 -29.64 -7.34
N MET A 740 16.76 -28.69 -8.22
CA MET A 740 15.94 -28.27 -9.36
C MET A 740 15.39 -29.43 -10.20
N TRP A 741 16.24 -30.36 -10.63
CA TRP A 741 15.81 -31.50 -11.46
C TRP A 741 14.84 -32.43 -10.74
N ARG A 742 15.04 -32.65 -9.43
CA ARG A 742 14.12 -33.45 -8.62
C ARG A 742 12.76 -32.76 -8.50
N LEU A 743 12.73 -31.45 -8.29
CA LEU A 743 11.49 -30.67 -8.16
C LEU A 743 10.74 -30.62 -9.50
N LEU A 744 11.43 -30.45 -10.62
CA LEU A 744 10.82 -30.51 -11.96
C LEU A 744 10.26 -31.90 -12.27
N TYR A 745 10.95 -32.96 -11.89
CA TYR A 745 10.44 -34.32 -12.02
C TYR A 745 9.15 -34.53 -11.20
N GLN A 746 9.12 -34.04 -9.96
CA GLN A 746 7.93 -34.07 -9.10
C GLN A 746 6.75 -33.26 -9.69
N ALA A 747 7.03 -32.08 -10.26
CA ALA A 747 6.03 -31.31 -10.99
C ALA A 747 5.48 -32.09 -12.20
N GLY A 748 6.37 -32.78 -12.94
CA GLY A 748 5.98 -33.68 -14.04
C GLY A 748 5.06 -34.82 -13.60
N LEU A 749 5.34 -35.45 -12.45
CA LEU A 749 4.46 -36.47 -11.86
C LEU A 749 3.08 -35.90 -11.49
N GLY A 750 3.05 -34.70 -10.91
CA GLY A 750 1.80 -33.98 -10.60
C GLY A 750 0.99 -33.68 -11.86
N LEU A 751 1.62 -33.18 -12.92
CA LEU A 751 0.98 -32.90 -14.21
C LEU A 751 0.45 -34.18 -14.88
N GLU A 752 1.23 -35.26 -14.87
CA GLU A 752 0.78 -36.56 -15.39
C GLU A 752 -0.49 -37.05 -14.66
N TYR A 753 -0.54 -36.90 -13.33
CA TYR A 753 -1.72 -37.23 -12.54
C TYR A 753 -2.93 -36.37 -12.93
N ILE A 754 -2.75 -35.05 -13.06
CA ILE A 754 -3.81 -34.11 -13.44
C ILE A 754 -4.37 -34.43 -14.84
N HIS A 755 -3.49 -34.72 -15.81
CA HIS A 755 -3.90 -35.15 -17.16
C HIS A 755 -4.66 -36.48 -17.15
N LYS A 756 -4.22 -37.46 -16.35
CA LYS A 756 -4.94 -38.74 -16.16
C LYS A 756 -6.36 -38.52 -15.61
N LYS A 757 -6.57 -37.45 -14.84
CA LYS A 757 -7.88 -37.04 -14.30
C LYS A 757 -8.70 -36.17 -15.27
N ARG A 758 -8.19 -35.88 -16.47
CA ARG A 758 -8.85 -35.08 -17.52
C ARG A 758 -9.22 -33.67 -17.06
N VAL A 759 -8.41 -33.08 -16.19
CA VAL A 759 -8.60 -31.70 -15.72
C VAL A 759 -7.99 -30.71 -16.71
N VAL A 760 -6.88 -31.09 -17.36
CA VAL A 760 -6.16 -30.33 -18.39
C VAL A 760 -5.93 -31.22 -19.59
#